data_AF-A0A2E6S9I0-F1
#
_entry.id   AF-A0A2E6S9I0-F1
#
_cell.length_a   1.000
_cell.length_b   1.000
_cell.length_c   1.000
_cell.angle_alpha   90.00
_cell.angle_beta   90.00
_cell.angle_gamma   90.00
#
_symmetry.space_group_name_H-M   'P 1'
#
loop_
_entity.id
_entity.type
_entity.pdbx_description
1 polymer ?
#
loop_
_entity_poly.entity_id
_entity_poly.type
_entity_poly.pdbx_seq_one_letter_code
_entity_poly.pdbx_strand_id
1 'polypeptide(L)'
;MKMTGLKKLVSFGVLGALGLSACGEKSEQVQAPAGGGGTKEVATKAAAAEPVAAPAPAGDLTAVAKATGFAKYLPDTTQAYAGVYDGKGFIESLQGSAIVKLFEEQVRDNGDPEFSLEDVAEDPQAQMAIALLGEEIFLAVGEGTPLQTANLVSINESVTRHWAHTLVKMGEAALTGEEDFESPEMVILPLVVRLLGDAKAGIGALEKAQMPPVTLGFKISDEDMRGQLFETVAQGIGAMLEEIGPDGEGFAEAINVERGGSKFTGLKVVGEKLVAALPPDVKEGMAQVMDAATVDKLIAILESRDLVIAVGVHENYLVGFSGSSADELQIAESPSESILARPEAAFMKSYTGKKLLGLMTISKELQESVTKEASLFGSLATGLREGLSETEAFGDTRDIEALLELIVEQERGLLSMQGYTPAGLVAFVENGLKIEGHGGSTMPELDLDTPRNYAGLAGGEGVFLFANQVANRDYAEKTLEYLDTLGQTVYLGVKQAAKMQLPDAAGELEQFQEGFGMFDERILPHLLELWTGLRGDLVSGLGNEGAILVDLGGELPTVPGLPQLVVDEGKAPRLALLAPARDKEKLKSSWVNIDKALNGILKIMSEMTGENIPMQKPMSSEKNELKTWFFPFPFQSDDFVLNVSVDEKNVYASTSKSFVQALSARMAEGQPDPAAKGAYFKVDFTALNDYINGWLKLLEENKDEIFGEDSPAAEDFLEELPIARQVLAAFGELKGISGHLRKEGGVLRSSIHIEAGN
;
A
#
# COMPACT_ATOMS: atom_id res chain seq x y z
N MET A 1 1.14 27.90 41.55
CA MET A 1 0.29 28.57 40.54
C MET A 1 0.77 28.05 39.18
N LYS A 2 0.53 26.75 38.88
CA LYS A 2 -0.62 26.16 38.16
C LYS A 2 -0.70 26.65 36.70
N MET A 3 0.07 25.98 35.86
CA MET A 3 -0.07 25.89 34.40
C MET A 3 -0.43 24.43 34.08
N THR A 4 -1.62 24.02 34.53
CA THR A 4 -2.20 22.70 34.31
C THR A 4 -3.65 22.96 33.96
N GLY A 5 -4.05 22.65 32.73
CA GLY A 5 -5.44 22.83 32.28
C GLY A 5 -5.69 22.86 30.76
N LEU A 6 -4.66 23.00 29.91
CA LEU A 6 -4.90 23.23 28.47
C LEU A 6 -4.27 22.19 27.51
N LYS A 7 -3.82 21.03 28.02
CA LYS A 7 -3.23 19.94 27.21
C LYS A 7 -4.01 18.63 27.20
N LYS A 8 -5.13 18.51 27.93
CA LYS A 8 -5.92 17.27 28.03
C LYS A 8 -7.14 17.19 27.08
N LEU A 9 -7.38 18.17 26.22
CA LEU A 9 -8.55 18.20 25.31
C LEU A 9 -8.23 18.17 23.81
N VAL A 10 -6.96 17.95 23.43
CA VAL A 10 -6.53 17.89 22.02
C VAL A 10 -6.40 16.44 21.49
N SER A 11 -6.60 15.43 22.34
CA SER A 11 -6.46 14.01 21.98
C SER A 11 -7.72 13.33 21.39
N PHE A 12 -8.81 14.06 21.15
CA PHE A 12 -10.01 13.55 20.47
C PHE A 12 -10.21 14.09 19.03
N GLY A 13 -9.19 14.75 18.46
CA GLY A 13 -9.24 15.34 17.12
C GLY A 13 -8.81 14.39 16.00
N VAL A 14 -9.61 13.38 15.64
CA VAL A 14 -9.47 12.63 14.37
C VAL A 14 -10.70 12.74 13.45
N LEU A 15 -11.71 13.56 13.76
CA LEU A 15 -12.90 13.72 12.90
C LEU A 15 -13.30 15.18 12.56
N GLY A 16 -12.41 16.16 12.72
CA GLY A 16 -12.75 17.58 12.53
C GLY A 16 -11.86 18.34 11.56
N ALA A 17 -12.11 18.21 10.26
CA ALA A 17 -11.59 19.13 9.25
C ALA A 17 -12.69 19.58 8.28
N LEU A 18 -13.74 20.23 8.81
CA LEU A 18 -14.61 21.11 8.05
C LEU A 18 -15.15 22.19 9.02
N GLY A 19 -14.40 23.28 9.13
CA GLY A 19 -14.84 24.46 9.87
C GLY A 19 -15.81 25.27 9.04
N LEU A 20 -16.86 25.81 9.67
CA LEU A 20 -17.47 27.09 9.32
C LEU A 20 -18.19 27.64 10.55
N SER A 21 -17.79 28.85 10.92
CA SER A 21 -18.14 29.56 12.15
C SER A 21 -19.37 30.46 11.99
N ALA A 22 -20.14 30.52 13.09
CA ALA A 22 -20.81 31.69 13.67
C ALA A 22 -22.21 32.17 13.20
N CYS A 23 -23.10 32.18 14.20
CA CYS A 23 -24.13 33.17 14.58
C CYS A 23 -25.54 33.17 13.93
N GLY A 24 -26.55 32.91 14.77
CA GLY A 24 -27.71 33.81 14.90
C GLY A 24 -29.15 33.24 14.84
N GLU A 25 -29.62 32.72 15.98
CA GLU A 25 -31.01 32.62 16.53
C GLU A 25 -32.26 32.18 15.70
N LYS A 26 -32.69 30.93 16.00
CA LYS A 26 -34.04 30.35 16.27
C LYS A 26 -35.29 30.74 15.46
N SER A 27 -35.95 29.74 14.84
CA SER A 27 -37.21 29.14 15.38
C SER A 27 -37.81 27.97 14.58
N GLU A 28 -38.23 26.96 15.35
CA GLU A 28 -39.34 25.99 15.27
C GLU A 28 -39.44 24.87 14.19
N GLN A 29 -39.42 23.66 14.76
CA GLN A 29 -39.51 22.28 14.27
C GLN A 29 -40.65 21.92 13.30
N VAL A 30 -40.35 21.06 12.33
CA VAL A 30 -41.31 20.13 11.69
C VAL A 30 -40.65 18.74 11.49
N GLN A 31 -41.35 17.70 11.96
CA GLN A 31 -40.96 16.27 11.84
C GLN A 31 -40.92 15.76 10.38
N ALA A 32 -39.91 14.96 10.06
CA ALA A 32 -39.77 14.20 8.81
C ALA A 32 -40.23 12.73 8.97
N PRO A 33 -40.81 12.11 7.92
CA PRO A 33 -41.21 10.70 7.95
C PRO A 33 -40.08 9.76 7.50
N ALA A 34 -40.06 8.58 8.12
CA ALA A 34 -39.22 7.43 7.77
C ALA A 34 -39.64 6.78 6.44
N GLY A 35 -38.67 6.32 5.65
CA GLY A 35 -38.91 5.48 4.49
C GLY A 35 -37.64 4.82 3.97
N GLY A 36 -37.62 3.48 3.92
CA GLY A 36 -36.54 2.74 3.28
C GLY A 36 -36.37 1.26 3.66
N GLY A 37 -37.41 0.57 4.16
CA GLY A 37 -37.36 -0.88 4.37
C GLY A 37 -37.56 -1.64 3.05
N GLY A 38 -36.56 -2.41 2.65
CA GLY A 38 -36.65 -3.34 1.52
C GLY A 38 -35.74 -4.54 1.76
N THR A 39 -36.33 -5.64 2.23
CA THR A 39 -35.71 -6.97 2.31
C THR A 39 -35.25 -7.44 0.92
N LYS A 40 -33.98 -7.81 0.78
CA LYS A 40 -33.47 -8.54 -0.40
C LYS A 40 -32.83 -9.86 0.05
N GLU A 41 -33.25 -10.93 -0.64
CA GLU A 41 -32.76 -12.30 -0.47
C GLU A 41 -31.25 -12.40 -0.74
N VAL A 42 -30.59 -13.15 0.13
CA VAL A 42 -29.17 -13.53 0.03
C VAL A 42 -28.98 -14.42 -1.19
N ALA A 43 -28.30 -13.89 -2.22
CA ALA A 43 -27.93 -14.64 -3.40
C ALA A 43 -26.77 -15.61 -3.12
N THR A 44 -26.93 -16.82 -3.66
CA THR A 44 -26.15 -18.04 -3.48
C THR A 44 -24.68 -17.95 -3.89
N LYS A 45 -23.83 -18.45 -2.99
CA LYS A 45 -22.48 -19.05 -3.15
C LYS A 45 -21.89 -19.03 -4.58
N ALA A 46 -20.90 -18.16 -4.79
CA ALA A 46 -20.03 -18.21 -5.97
C ALA A 46 -19.32 -19.57 -6.05
N ALA A 47 -19.31 -20.16 -7.25
CA ALA A 47 -18.66 -21.43 -7.51
C ALA A 47 -17.15 -21.30 -7.33
N ALA A 48 -16.56 -22.21 -6.54
CA ALA A 48 -15.12 -22.33 -6.40
C ALA A 48 -14.49 -22.62 -7.77
N ALA A 49 -13.46 -21.86 -8.13
CA ALA A 49 -12.65 -22.14 -9.31
C ALA A 49 -12.04 -23.55 -9.18
N GLU A 50 -12.16 -24.34 -10.25
CA GLU A 50 -11.53 -25.67 -10.32
C GLU A 50 -10.00 -25.54 -10.20
N PRO A 51 -9.33 -26.47 -9.50
CA PRO A 51 -7.88 -26.45 -9.37
C PRO A 51 -7.23 -26.64 -10.73
N VAL A 52 -6.49 -25.63 -11.19
CA VAL A 52 -5.59 -25.75 -12.35
C VAL A 52 -4.51 -26.77 -12.02
N ALA A 53 -4.28 -27.72 -12.93
CA ALA A 53 -3.30 -28.78 -12.75
C ALA A 53 -1.90 -28.19 -12.50
N ALA A 54 -1.22 -28.70 -11.47
CA ALA A 54 0.14 -28.29 -11.14
C ALA A 54 1.07 -28.50 -12.35
N PRO A 55 1.95 -27.53 -12.68
CA PRO A 55 2.95 -27.73 -13.72
C PRO A 55 3.84 -28.94 -13.40
N ALA A 56 4.34 -29.64 -14.42
CA ALA A 56 5.31 -30.70 -14.20
C ALA A 56 6.60 -30.13 -13.56
N PRO A 57 7.33 -30.91 -12.72
CA PRO A 57 8.61 -30.49 -12.17
C PRO A 57 9.56 -30.00 -13.25
N ALA A 58 10.44 -29.05 -12.92
CA ALA A 58 11.43 -28.54 -13.86
C ALA A 58 12.35 -29.67 -14.36
N GLY A 59 12.11 -30.16 -15.58
CA GLY A 59 13.03 -31.06 -16.28
C GLY A 59 14.31 -30.30 -16.67
N ASP A 60 15.46 -30.85 -16.23
CA ASP A 60 16.80 -30.26 -16.09
C ASP A 60 16.91 -29.16 -15.01
N LEU A 61 17.09 -29.61 -13.77
CA LEU A 61 17.33 -28.74 -12.61
C LEU A 61 18.76 -28.18 -12.55
N THR A 62 19.70 -28.68 -13.35
CA THR A 62 21.10 -28.24 -13.29
C THR A 62 21.25 -26.80 -13.77
N ALA A 63 20.59 -26.45 -14.88
CA ALA A 63 20.58 -25.08 -15.38
C ALA A 63 19.86 -24.11 -14.41
N VAL A 64 18.76 -24.56 -13.81
CA VAL A 64 18.00 -23.78 -12.81
C VAL A 64 18.87 -23.53 -11.58
N ALA A 65 19.45 -24.58 -11.00
CA ALA A 65 20.31 -24.49 -9.83
C ALA A 65 21.51 -23.55 -10.02
N LYS A 66 22.06 -23.47 -11.23
CA LYS A 66 23.12 -22.52 -11.56
C LYS A 66 22.64 -21.06 -11.56
N ALA A 67 21.42 -20.81 -12.02
CA ALA A 67 20.85 -19.47 -12.12
C ALA A 67 20.34 -18.94 -10.77
N THR A 68 19.93 -19.81 -9.86
CA THR A 68 19.20 -19.44 -8.63
C THR A 68 20.05 -19.46 -7.35
N GLY A 69 21.37 -19.62 -7.47
CA GLY A 69 22.27 -19.51 -6.33
C GLY A 69 21.98 -20.50 -5.20
N PHE A 70 21.86 -20.00 -3.96
CA PHE A 70 21.66 -20.80 -2.75
C PHE A 70 20.31 -21.53 -2.69
N ALA A 71 19.33 -21.15 -3.51
CA ALA A 71 18.03 -21.83 -3.58
C ALA A 71 18.13 -23.35 -3.82
N LYS A 72 19.21 -23.83 -4.46
CA LYS A 72 19.45 -25.27 -4.66
C LYS A 72 19.78 -26.05 -3.38
N TYR A 73 20.11 -25.37 -2.29
CA TYR A 73 20.48 -25.96 -1.00
C TYR A 73 19.36 -25.85 0.03
N LEU A 74 18.30 -25.10 -0.25
CA LEU A 74 17.17 -24.96 0.67
C LEU A 74 16.21 -26.13 0.54
N PRO A 75 15.75 -26.73 1.66
CA PRO A 75 14.87 -27.90 1.64
C PRO A 75 13.53 -27.58 0.97
N ASP A 76 12.86 -28.62 0.46
CA ASP A 76 11.54 -28.53 -0.14
C ASP A 76 10.41 -28.15 0.84
N THR A 77 10.72 -27.87 2.11
CA THR A 77 9.82 -27.33 3.15
C THR A 77 9.89 -25.81 3.30
N THR A 78 10.86 -25.13 2.68
CA THR A 78 11.04 -23.68 2.74
C THR A 78 9.81 -22.91 2.25
N GLN A 79 9.23 -22.04 3.06
CA GLN A 79 7.96 -21.35 2.78
C GLN A 79 8.16 -20.07 1.97
N ALA A 80 9.30 -19.38 2.15
CA ALA A 80 9.71 -18.32 1.25
C ALA A 80 11.24 -18.25 1.11
N TYR A 81 11.68 -17.77 -0.04
CA TYR A 81 13.06 -17.46 -0.38
C TYR A 81 13.11 -16.11 -1.07
N ALA A 82 14.09 -15.29 -0.73
CA ALA A 82 14.45 -14.10 -1.46
C ALA A 82 15.97 -14.09 -1.64
N GLY A 83 16.43 -14.00 -2.88
CA GLY A 83 17.82 -13.84 -3.25
C GLY A 83 17.99 -12.59 -4.10
N VAL A 84 19.02 -11.81 -3.82
CA VAL A 84 19.49 -10.71 -4.67
C VAL A 84 20.88 -11.11 -5.18
N TYR A 85 21.08 -10.99 -6.48
CA TYR A 85 22.27 -11.46 -7.17
C TYR A 85 23.03 -10.30 -7.81
N ASP A 86 24.36 -10.43 -7.85
CA ASP A 86 25.27 -9.51 -8.52
C ASP A 86 25.02 -8.04 -8.15
N GLY A 87 24.84 -7.76 -6.85
CA GLY A 87 24.61 -6.40 -6.35
C GLY A 87 25.77 -5.47 -6.71
N LYS A 88 27.01 -5.98 -6.68
CA LYS A 88 28.19 -5.25 -7.14
C LYS A 88 28.11 -4.95 -8.64
N GLY A 89 27.87 -5.94 -9.50
CA GLY A 89 27.78 -5.71 -10.94
C GLY A 89 26.59 -4.83 -11.32
N PHE A 90 25.50 -4.83 -10.54
CA PHE A 90 24.40 -3.88 -10.70
C PHE A 90 24.83 -2.45 -10.33
N ILE A 91 25.44 -2.25 -9.17
CA ILE A 91 25.98 -0.94 -8.77
C ILE A 91 27.01 -0.44 -9.79
N GLU A 92 27.97 -1.27 -10.21
CA GLU A 92 28.95 -0.94 -11.25
C GLU A 92 28.28 -0.55 -12.57
N SER A 93 27.19 -1.24 -12.96
CA SER A 93 26.42 -0.87 -14.15
C SER A 93 25.74 0.50 -14.03
N LEU A 94 25.44 0.94 -12.79
CA LEU A 94 24.87 2.25 -12.51
C LEU A 94 25.93 3.35 -12.33
N GLN A 95 27.14 3.03 -11.88
CA GLN A 95 28.23 4.01 -11.63
C GLN A 95 28.65 4.80 -12.88
N GLY A 96 28.31 4.33 -14.09
CA GLY A 96 28.49 5.08 -15.34
C GLY A 96 27.33 6.00 -15.73
N SER A 97 26.16 5.86 -15.09
CA SER A 97 24.94 6.58 -15.44
C SER A 97 25.03 8.05 -15.06
N ALA A 98 24.43 8.90 -15.89
CA ALA A 98 24.25 10.31 -15.58
C ALA A 98 23.35 10.52 -14.35
N ILE A 99 22.46 9.57 -14.03
CA ILE A 99 21.64 9.57 -12.81
C ILE A 99 22.52 9.47 -11.56
N VAL A 100 23.47 8.53 -11.54
CA VAL A 100 24.38 8.37 -10.39
C VAL A 100 25.29 9.58 -10.24
N LYS A 101 25.83 10.12 -11.35
CA LYS A 101 26.65 11.34 -11.31
C LYS A 101 25.89 12.53 -10.73
N LEU A 102 24.65 12.71 -11.15
CA LEU A 102 23.78 13.75 -10.61
C LEU A 102 23.55 13.60 -9.10
N PHE A 103 23.37 12.36 -8.63
CA PHE A 103 23.24 12.08 -7.20
C PHE A 103 24.53 12.44 -6.44
N GLU A 104 25.69 12.04 -6.94
CA GLU A 104 26.99 12.38 -6.34
C GLU A 104 27.20 13.90 -6.25
N GLU A 105 26.89 14.63 -7.32
CA GLU A 105 26.95 16.09 -7.38
C GLU A 105 26.00 16.73 -6.36
N GLN A 106 24.75 16.28 -6.25
CA GLN A 106 23.81 16.82 -5.27
C GLN A 106 24.26 16.59 -3.82
N VAL A 107 24.87 15.45 -3.52
CA VAL A 107 25.42 15.17 -2.18
C VAL A 107 26.63 16.07 -1.91
N ARG A 108 27.48 16.31 -2.92
CA ARG A 108 28.61 17.22 -2.82
C ARG A 108 28.19 18.67 -2.58
N ASP A 109 27.16 19.12 -3.26
CA ASP A 109 26.71 20.51 -3.18
C ASP A 109 25.94 20.81 -1.87
N ASN A 110 25.29 19.80 -1.28
CA ASN A 110 24.43 19.97 -0.09
C ASN A 110 25.01 19.40 1.22
N GLY A 111 26.21 18.84 1.19
CA GLY A 111 26.75 18.14 2.36
C GLY A 111 28.26 17.99 2.31
N ASP A 112 28.73 16.89 1.71
CA ASP A 112 30.12 16.47 1.74
C ASP A 112 30.79 16.72 0.38
N PRO A 113 31.56 17.80 0.22
CA PRO A 113 32.13 18.22 -1.06
C PRO A 113 33.15 17.23 -1.66
N GLU A 114 33.60 16.26 -0.87
CA GLU A 114 34.49 15.17 -1.32
C GLU A 114 33.72 13.86 -1.58
N PHE A 115 32.38 13.86 -1.47
CA PHE A 115 31.58 12.65 -1.69
C PHE A 115 31.73 12.11 -3.12
N SER A 116 32.14 10.86 -3.19
CA SER A 116 32.21 10.05 -4.40
C SER A 116 31.78 8.63 -4.02
N LEU A 117 30.92 7.99 -4.82
CA LEU A 117 30.61 6.58 -4.58
C LEU A 117 31.86 5.70 -4.81
N GLU A 118 32.86 6.17 -5.56
CA GLU A 118 34.15 5.50 -5.69
C GLU A 118 34.94 5.56 -4.36
N ASP A 119 35.03 6.73 -3.73
CA ASP A 119 35.73 6.89 -2.45
C ASP A 119 35.01 6.18 -1.30
N VAL A 120 33.67 6.23 -1.29
CA VAL A 120 32.85 5.40 -0.39
C VAL A 120 33.10 3.93 -0.66
N ALA A 121 33.20 3.50 -1.92
CA ALA A 121 33.51 2.12 -2.22
C ALA A 121 34.92 1.70 -1.74
N GLU A 122 35.90 2.61 -1.65
CA GLU A 122 37.25 2.32 -1.14
C GLU A 122 37.36 2.26 0.40
N ASP A 123 36.37 2.76 1.15
CA ASP A 123 36.34 2.66 2.61
C ASP A 123 36.32 1.19 3.08
N PRO A 124 37.12 0.77 4.08
CA PRO A 124 37.16 -0.62 4.53
C PRO A 124 35.83 -1.19 5.03
N GLN A 125 34.96 -0.39 5.66
CA GLN A 125 33.63 -0.84 6.10
C GLN A 125 32.66 -0.95 4.91
N ALA A 126 32.77 -0.03 3.95
CA ALA A 126 32.02 -0.11 2.71
C ALA A 126 32.49 -1.23 1.79
N GLN A 127 33.79 -1.53 1.70
CA GLN A 127 34.33 -2.72 1.02
C GLN A 127 33.77 -4.00 1.64
N MET A 128 33.64 -4.05 2.97
CA MET A 128 33.01 -5.17 3.66
C MET A 128 31.51 -5.26 3.33
N ALA A 129 30.80 -4.14 3.28
CA ALA A 129 29.39 -4.09 2.88
C ALA A 129 29.19 -4.47 1.39
N ILE A 130 30.04 -3.96 0.49
CA ILE A 130 30.06 -4.27 -0.95
C ILE A 130 30.39 -5.74 -1.17
N ALA A 131 31.31 -6.32 -0.40
CA ALA A 131 31.61 -7.73 -0.48
C ALA A 131 30.43 -8.62 -0.04
N LEU A 132 29.75 -8.25 1.05
CA LEU A 132 28.54 -8.95 1.50
C LEU A 132 27.39 -8.81 0.50
N LEU A 133 27.27 -7.67 -0.18
CA LEU A 133 26.25 -7.40 -1.19
C LEU A 133 26.66 -7.82 -2.61
N GLY A 134 27.89 -8.31 -2.78
CA GLY A 134 28.56 -8.29 -4.07
C GLY A 134 28.12 -9.37 -5.04
N GLU A 135 27.94 -10.60 -4.55
CA GLU A 135 27.62 -11.76 -5.39
C GLU A 135 26.20 -12.28 -5.21
N GLU A 136 25.83 -12.63 -3.98
CA GLU A 136 24.48 -13.07 -3.63
C GLU A 136 24.24 -12.83 -2.14
N ILE A 137 23.12 -12.18 -1.82
CA ILE A 137 22.53 -12.16 -0.48
C ILE A 137 21.20 -12.90 -0.54
N PHE A 138 20.93 -13.74 0.45
CA PHE A 138 19.67 -14.44 0.52
C PHE A 138 19.08 -14.52 1.93
N LEU A 139 17.76 -14.66 1.95
CA LEU A 139 16.94 -14.92 3.13
C LEU A 139 15.95 -16.03 2.78
N ALA A 140 15.80 -17.00 3.68
CA ALA A 140 14.82 -18.06 3.58
C ALA A 140 14.13 -18.29 4.92
N VAL A 141 12.85 -18.63 4.86
CA VAL A 141 12.04 -18.99 6.04
C VAL A 141 11.36 -20.32 5.79
N GLY A 142 11.40 -21.21 6.78
CA GLY A 142 10.99 -22.61 6.61
C GLY A 142 9.64 -22.98 7.20
N GLU A 143 9.52 -24.25 7.58
CA GLU A 143 8.29 -24.80 8.13
C GLU A 143 7.82 -24.04 9.38
N GLY A 144 6.50 -23.95 9.59
CA GLY A 144 5.92 -23.20 10.70
C GLY A 144 5.75 -21.70 10.45
N THR A 145 6.40 -21.11 9.43
CA THR A 145 6.22 -19.69 9.11
C THR A 145 4.74 -19.30 8.85
N PRO A 146 3.94 -20.04 8.04
CA PRO A 146 2.53 -19.69 7.84
C PRO A 146 1.74 -19.61 9.14
N LEU A 147 1.94 -20.57 10.06
CA LEU A 147 1.25 -20.55 11.33
C LEU A 147 1.71 -19.37 12.21
N GLN A 148 3.01 -19.11 12.25
CA GLN A 148 3.55 -17.99 13.00
C GLN A 148 3.08 -16.64 12.44
N THR A 149 3.02 -16.48 11.13
CA THR A 149 2.46 -15.29 10.48
C THR A 149 0.99 -15.11 10.82
N ALA A 150 0.17 -16.17 10.75
CA ALA A 150 -1.24 -16.11 11.17
C ALA A 150 -1.39 -15.70 12.64
N ASN A 151 -0.53 -16.23 13.54
CA ASN A 151 -0.52 -15.84 14.95
C ASN A 151 -0.17 -14.35 15.12
N LEU A 152 0.85 -13.84 14.41
CA LEU A 152 1.24 -12.42 14.48
C LEU A 152 0.11 -11.50 13.98
N VAL A 153 -0.56 -11.85 12.89
CA VAL A 153 -1.72 -11.11 12.39
C VAL A 153 -2.86 -11.15 13.42
N SER A 154 -3.18 -12.32 13.97
CA SER A 154 -4.19 -12.46 15.02
C SER A 154 -3.88 -11.61 16.27
N ILE A 155 -2.61 -11.51 16.68
CA ILE A 155 -2.19 -10.63 17.78
C ILE A 155 -2.48 -9.16 17.41
N ASN A 156 -2.08 -8.72 16.22
CA ASN A 156 -2.33 -7.35 15.76
C ASN A 156 -3.84 -7.01 15.74
N GLU A 157 -4.66 -7.93 15.24
CA GLU A 157 -6.12 -7.79 15.24
C GLU A 157 -6.69 -7.70 16.65
N SER A 158 -6.21 -8.54 17.56
CA SER A 158 -6.63 -8.48 18.96
C SER A 158 -6.22 -7.17 19.64
N VAL A 159 -4.99 -6.68 19.39
CA VAL A 159 -4.53 -5.37 19.89
C VAL A 159 -5.45 -4.27 19.38
N THR A 160 -5.74 -4.26 18.08
CA THR A 160 -6.64 -3.26 17.47
C THR A 160 -8.04 -3.29 18.09
N ARG A 161 -8.61 -4.49 18.27
CA ARG A 161 -9.92 -4.69 18.92
C ARG A 161 -9.93 -4.16 20.36
N HIS A 162 -8.96 -4.56 21.17
CA HIS A 162 -8.91 -4.14 22.58
C HIS A 162 -8.61 -2.66 22.73
N TRP A 163 -7.79 -2.08 21.85
CA TRP A 163 -7.58 -0.64 21.80
C TRP A 163 -8.89 0.11 21.53
N ALA A 164 -9.65 -0.32 20.53
CA ALA A 164 -10.93 0.30 20.19
C ALA A 164 -11.95 0.19 21.33
N HIS A 165 -12.01 -0.95 22.01
CA HIS A 165 -12.82 -1.14 23.22
C HIS A 165 -12.41 -0.16 24.32
N THR A 166 -11.11 -0.05 24.61
CA THR A 166 -10.58 0.87 25.61
C THR A 166 -10.91 2.33 25.26
N LEU A 167 -10.92 2.72 23.99
CA LEU A 167 -11.36 4.06 23.57
C LEU A 167 -12.82 4.34 23.96
N VAL A 168 -13.71 3.34 23.86
CA VAL A 168 -15.10 3.49 24.32
C VAL A 168 -15.16 3.64 25.84
N LYS A 169 -14.36 2.85 26.59
CA LYS A 169 -14.30 2.98 28.05
C LYS A 169 -13.72 4.31 28.52
N MET A 170 -12.74 4.85 27.80
CA MET A 170 -12.23 6.20 28.04
C MET A 170 -13.31 7.26 27.80
N GLY A 171 -14.10 7.11 26.74
CA GLY A 171 -15.24 8.00 26.49
C GLY A 171 -16.34 7.88 27.54
N GLU A 172 -16.63 6.67 28.01
CA GLU A 172 -17.57 6.41 29.12
C GLU A 172 -17.13 7.14 30.38
N ALA A 173 -15.88 6.98 30.80
CA ALA A 173 -15.33 7.65 31.98
C ALA A 173 -15.40 9.18 31.88
N ALA A 174 -15.12 9.73 30.70
CA ALA A 174 -15.26 11.17 30.46
C ALA A 174 -16.71 11.66 30.58
N LEU A 175 -17.70 10.83 30.21
CA LEU A 175 -19.12 11.15 30.33
C LEU A 175 -19.64 10.99 31.77
N THR A 176 -19.13 10.01 32.52
CA THR A 176 -19.54 9.73 33.90
C THR A 176 -18.76 10.54 34.94
N GLY A 177 -17.66 11.19 34.53
CA GLY A 177 -16.77 11.94 35.42
C GLY A 177 -15.84 11.05 36.25
N GLU A 178 -15.58 9.83 35.79
CA GLU A 178 -14.62 8.91 36.43
C GLU A 178 -13.17 9.29 36.07
N GLU A 179 -12.31 9.42 37.08
CA GLU A 179 -10.90 9.81 36.91
C GLU A 179 -9.99 8.63 36.47
N ASP A 180 -10.56 7.45 36.25
CA ASP A 180 -9.84 6.19 36.01
C ASP A 180 -9.02 6.15 34.70
N PHE A 181 -9.02 7.22 33.90
CA PHE A 181 -8.27 7.32 32.63
C PHE A 181 -7.40 8.59 32.52
N GLU A 182 -7.07 9.22 33.64
CA GLU A 182 -6.33 10.50 33.67
C GLU A 182 -4.81 10.41 33.41
N SER A 183 -4.22 9.21 33.48
CA SER A 183 -2.79 8.95 33.22
C SER A 183 -2.59 7.84 32.19
N PRO A 184 -1.49 7.86 31.40
CA PRO A 184 -1.16 6.78 30.48
C PRO A 184 -1.12 5.40 31.14
N GLU A 185 -0.66 5.33 32.39
CA GLU A 185 -0.57 4.07 33.16
C GLU A 185 -1.94 3.45 33.43
N MET A 186 -2.95 4.27 33.71
CA MET A 186 -4.33 3.83 33.97
C MET A 186 -5.06 3.38 32.68
N VAL A 187 -4.59 3.79 31.51
CA VAL A 187 -5.10 3.34 30.19
C VAL A 187 -4.38 2.07 29.73
N ILE A 188 -3.05 2.05 29.88
CA ILE A 188 -2.18 0.98 29.38
C ILE A 188 -2.35 -0.30 30.20
N LEU A 189 -2.48 -0.19 31.53
CA LEU A 189 -2.54 -1.36 32.40
C LEU A 189 -3.78 -2.25 32.13
N PRO A 190 -5.03 -1.72 32.05
CA PRO A 190 -6.20 -2.53 31.70
C PRO A 190 -6.14 -3.11 30.28
N LEU A 191 -5.57 -2.37 29.33
CA LEU A 191 -5.34 -2.86 27.97
C LEU A 191 -4.40 -4.07 27.98
N VAL A 192 -3.26 -3.98 28.68
CA VAL A 192 -2.31 -5.08 28.84
C VAL A 192 -2.96 -6.29 29.51
N VAL A 193 -3.71 -6.09 30.60
CA VAL A 193 -4.42 -7.17 31.31
C VAL A 193 -5.42 -7.87 30.39
N ARG A 194 -6.19 -7.14 29.59
CA ARG A 194 -7.14 -7.72 28.63
C ARG A 194 -6.44 -8.50 27.53
N LEU A 195 -5.36 -7.94 26.98
CA LEU A 195 -4.55 -8.62 25.96
C LEU A 195 -3.96 -9.93 26.49
N LEU A 196 -3.50 -9.95 27.74
CA LEU A 196 -2.99 -11.16 28.39
C LEU A 196 -4.06 -12.25 28.52
N GLY A 197 -5.32 -11.87 28.75
CA GLY A 197 -6.47 -12.77 28.86
C GLY A 197 -7.09 -13.22 27.53
N ASP A 198 -6.74 -12.60 26.40
CA ASP A 198 -7.28 -12.97 25.09
C ASP A 198 -6.58 -14.22 24.53
N ALA A 199 -7.34 -15.26 24.17
CA ALA A 199 -6.80 -16.48 23.55
C ALA A 199 -6.21 -16.28 22.14
N LYS A 200 -6.52 -15.16 21.48
CA LYS A 200 -5.96 -14.72 20.20
C LYS A 200 -4.74 -13.80 20.33
N ALA A 201 -4.43 -13.33 21.54
CA ALA A 201 -3.24 -12.57 21.89
C ALA A 201 -2.62 -13.11 23.19
N GLY A 202 -1.86 -12.28 23.91
CA GLY A 202 -1.39 -12.59 25.26
C GLY A 202 -0.75 -13.96 25.41
N ILE A 203 -1.15 -14.69 26.45
CA ILE A 203 -0.63 -16.03 26.73
C ILE A 203 -1.07 -17.04 25.67
N GLY A 204 -2.33 -17.00 25.21
CA GLY A 204 -2.83 -17.97 24.24
C GLY A 204 -2.12 -17.88 22.88
N ALA A 205 -1.64 -16.70 22.50
CA ALA A 205 -0.81 -16.52 21.31
C ALA A 205 0.64 -16.96 21.55
N LEU A 206 1.21 -16.71 22.74
CA LEU A 206 2.54 -17.22 23.11
C LEU A 206 2.59 -18.76 23.17
N GLU A 207 1.50 -19.42 23.59
CA GLU A 207 1.36 -20.88 23.53
C GLU A 207 1.43 -21.40 22.09
N LYS A 208 0.84 -20.67 21.14
CA LYS A 208 0.81 -21.04 19.72
C LYS A 208 2.04 -20.57 18.95
N ALA A 209 2.81 -19.63 19.52
CA ALA A 209 3.96 -19.03 18.86
C ALA A 209 4.99 -20.10 18.48
N GLN A 210 5.57 -19.96 17.31
CA GLN A 210 6.65 -20.80 16.82
C GLN A 210 7.81 -19.91 16.40
N MET A 211 9.02 -20.43 16.54
CA MET A 211 10.21 -19.84 15.99
C MET A 211 10.55 -20.60 14.70
N PRO A 212 10.01 -20.18 13.54
CA PRO A 212 10.29 -20.87 12.30
C PRO A 212 11.78 -20.74 11.97
N PRO A 213 12.37 -21.73 11.27
CA PRO A 213 13.76 -21.65 10.86
C PRO A 213 13.94 -20.51 9.85
N VAL A 214 14.88 -19.63 10.16
CA VAL A 214 15.33 -18.53 9.33
C VAL A 214 16.77 -18.82 8.92
N THR A 215 17.02 -18.82 7.62
CA THR A 215 18.37 -18.94 7.07
C THR A 215 18.70 -17.67 6.31
N LEU A 216 19.81 -17.03 6.65
CA LEU A 216 20.36 -15.89 5.92
C LEU A 216 21.76 -16.24 5.44
N GLY A 217 22.19 -15.68 4.33
CA GLY A 217 23.58 -15.86 3.96
C GLY A 217 24.04 -15.00 2.82
N PHE A 218 25.34 -15.10 2.61
CA PHE A 218 26.09 -14.31 1.66
C PHE A 218 26.99 -15.24 0.87
N LYS A 219 27.01 -15.08 -0.44
CA LYS A 219 28.03 -15.70 -1.28
C LYS A 219 29.26 -14.81 -1.28
N ILE A 220 30.39 -15.39 -0.90
CA ILE A 220 31.67 -14.71 -0.79
C ILE A 220 32.71 -15.64 -1.41
N SER A 221 33.06 -15.42 -2.67
CA SER A 221 34.01 -16.31 -3.38
C SER A 221 35.44 -16.12 -2.89
N ASP A 222 35.80 -14.94 -2.37
CA ASP A 222 37.08 -14.69 -1.71
C ASP A 222 37.18 -15.50 -0.40
N GLU A 223 38.14 -16.43 -0.35
CA GLU A 223 38.30 -17.35 0.77
C GLU A 223 38.82 -16.69 2.04
N ASP A 224 39.76 -15.74 1.92
CA ASP A 224 40.36 -15.05 3.06
C ASP A 224 39.32 -14.15 3.74
N MET A 225 38.56 -13.40 2.93
CA MET A 225 37.49 -12.54 3.41
C MET A 225 36.35 -13.33 4.04
N ARG A 226 35.94 -14.44 3.41
CA ARG A 226 34.92 -15.35 3.95
C ARG A 226 35.37 -15.92 5.29
N GLY A 227 36.64 -16.31 5.42
CA GLY A 227 37.25 -16.78 6.66
C GLY A 227 37.22 -15.73 7.76
N GLN A 228 37.63 -14.50 7.46
CA GLN A 228 37.63 -13.38 8.41
C GLN A 228 36.22 -13.03 8.91
N LEU A 229 35.22 -13.00 8.03
CA LEU A 229 33.82 -12.75 8.39
C LEU A 229 33.24 -13.90 9.23
N PHE A 230 33.53 -15.15 8.87
CA PHE A 230 33.14 -16.30 9.68
C PHE A 230 33.74 -16.20 11.09
N GLU A 231 35.04 -15.93 11.21
CA GLU A 231 35.71 -15.78 12.51
C GLU A 231 35.10 -14.65 13.34
N THR A 232 34.77 -13.52 12.72
CA THR A 232 34.16 -12.37 13.39
C THR A 232 32.79 -12.73 13.97
N VAL A 233 31.92 -13.38 13.18
CA VAL A 233 30.59 -13.80 13.63
C VAL A 233 30.70 -14.90 14.68
N ALA A 234 31.58 -15.88 14.48
CA ALA A 234 31.81 -16.96 15.43
C ALA A 234 32.35 -16.45 16.78
N GLN A 235 33.23 -15.44 16.77
CA GLN A 235 33.71 -14.77 17.98
C GLN A 235 32.59 -14.01 18.69
N GLY A 236 31.71 -13.33 17.94
CA GLY A 236 30.54 -12.65 18.52
C GLY A 236 29.57 -13.62 19.21
N ILE A 237 29.29 -14.76 18.57
CA ILE A 237 28.52 -15.86 19.18
C ILE A 237 29.27 -16.42 20.40
N GLY A 238 30.59 -16.59 20.31
CA GLY A 238 31.43 -17.04 21.42
C GLY A 238 31.36 -16.12 22.63
N ALA A 239 31.46 -14.80 22.43
CA ALA A 239 31.33 -13.80 23.49
C ALA A 239 29.93 -13.79 24.12
N MET A 240 28.88 -13.93 23.31
CA MET A 240 27.51 -14.11 23.82
C MET A 240 27.43 -15.39 24.65
N LEU A 241 27.98 -16.50 24.17
CA LEU A 241 28.03 -17.75 24.91
C LEU A 241 28.89 -17.66 26.19
N GLU A 242 29.90 -16.80 26.27
CA GLU A 242 30.63 -16.56 27.53
C GLU A 242 29.78 -15.73 28.53
N GLU A 243 28.96 -14.79 28.03
CA GLU A 243 28.09 -13.94 28.85
C GLU A 243 26.87 -14.70 29.41
N ILE A 244 26.24 -15.55 28.57
CA ILE A 244 25.01 -16.29 28.92
C ILE A 244 25.21 -17.81 29.02
N GLY A 245 26.44 -18.30 28.88
CA GLY A 245 26.87 -19.71 28.92
C GLY A 245 28.20 -19.90 29.68
N PRO A 246 28.95 -21.02 29.54
CA PRO A 246 29.45 -21.69 30.74
C PRO A 246 30.75 -21.14 31.35
N ASP A 247 30.58 -20.60 32.57
CA ASP A 247 31.38 -20.81 33.80
C ASP A 247 30.48 -21.27 34.99
N GLY A 248 29.28 -21.82 34.70
CA GLY A 248 28.51 -22.63 35.66
C GLY A 248 27.15 -22.10 36.14
N GLU A 249 26.67 -20.93 35.70
CA GLU A 249 25.33 -20.40 36.07
C GLU A 249 24.59 -19.70 34.90
N GLY A 250 24.76 -20.20 33.66
CA GLY A 250 24.14 -19.63 32.45
C GLY A 250 23.00 -20.47 31.85
N PHE A 251 22.31 -19.91 30.85
CA PHE A 251 21.18 -20.53 30.15
C PHE A 251 21.43 -20.86 28.67
N ALA A 252 22.67 -20.72 28.19
CA ALA A 252 23.09 -21.09 26.85
C ALA A 252 24.10 -22.26 26.82
N GLU A 253 24.06 -23.05 25.75
CA GLU A 253 24.96 -24.16 25.46
C GLU A 253 25.62 -23.99 24.08
N ALA A 254 26.86 -24.44 23.91
CA ALA A 254 27.50 -24.47 22.60
C ALA A 254 26.82 -25.49 21.67
N ILE A 255 26.61 -25.12 20.40
CA ILE A 255 26.20 -26.04 19.34
C ILE A 255 27.37 -26.23 18.36
N ASN A 256 27.65 -27.49 18.02
CA ASN A 256 28.51 -27.86 16.90
C ASN A 256 27.83 -28.98 16.12
N VAL A 257 27.36 -28.70 14.91
CA VAL A 257 26.65 -29.66 14.05
C VAL A 257 27.23 -29.70 12.65
N GLU A 258 27.01 -30.81 11.96
CA GLU A 258 27.38 -30.98 10.56
C GLU A 258 26.11 -31.14 9.71
N ARG A 259 26.01 -30.37 8.61
CA ARG A 259 24.87 -30.34 7.69
C ARG A 259 25.37 -30.14 6.26
N GLY A 260 24.95 -31.00 5.33
CA GLY A 260 25.40 -30.94 3.93
C GLY A 260 26.93 -31.00 3.77
N GLY A 261 27.63 -31.71 4.66
CA GLY A 261 29.10 -31.78 4.69
C GLY A 261 29.81 -30.54 5.27
N SER A 262 29.05 -29.54 5.74
CA SER A 262 29.57 -28.31 6.33
C SER A 262 29.39 -28.28 7.84
N LYS A 263 30.38 -27.73 8.54
CA LYS A 263 30.33 -27.52 9.98
C LYS A 263 29.68 -26.19 10.31
N PHE A 264 28.79 -26.23 11.29
CA PHE A 264 28.13 -25.07 11.86
C PHE A 264 28.40 -25.03 13.36
N THR A 265 28.76 -23.84 13.83
CA THR A 265 29.00 -23.55 15.25
C THR A 265 28.04 -22.48 15.71
N GLY A 266 27.66 -22.51 16.98
CA GLY A 266 26.61 -21.64 17.47
C GLY A 266 26.33 -21.79 18.95
N LEU A 267 25.16 -21.30 19.35
CA LEU A 267 24.64 -21.47 20.70
C LEU A 267 23.17 -21.90 20.69
N LYS A 268 22.79 -22.61 21.74
CA LYS A 268 21.41 -22.95 22.10
C LYS A 268 21.06 -22.24 23.39
N VAL A 269 20.10 -21.33 23.37
CA VAL A 269 19.42 -20.86 24.57
C VAL A 269 18.40 -21.92 24.96
N VAL A 270 18.52 -22.46 26.17
CA VAL A 270 17.65 -23.52 26.68
C VAL A 270 16.59 -22.91 27.57
N GLY A 271 15.31 -23.06 27.19
CA GLY A 271 14.19 -22.43 27.89
C GLY A 271 14.12 -22.76 29.38
N GLU A 272 14.28 -24.05 29.71
CA GLU A 272 14.31 -24.54 31.10
C GLU A 272 15.40 -23.85 31.94
N LYS A 273 16.60 -23.67 31.38
CA LYS A 273 17.71 -23.00 32.08
C LYS A 273 17.50 -21.49 32.17
N LEU A 274 16.94 -20.87 31.13
CA LEU A 274 16.61 -19.45 31.12
C LEU A 274 15.64 -19.13 32.25
N VAL A 275 14.59 -19.94 32.39
CA VAL A 275 13.60 -19.78 33.46
C VAL A 275 14.19 -20.04 34.84
N ALA A 276 15.06 -21.04 34.99
CA ALA A 276 15.79 -21.28 36.24
C ALA A 276 16.72 -20.12 36.64
N ALA A 277 17.25 -19.39 35.66
CA ALA A 277 18.11 -18.23 35.88
C ALA A 277 17.35 -16.91 36.11
N LEU A 278 16.01 -16.89 35.98
CA LEU A 278 15.22 -15.69 36.21
C LEU A 278 15.31 -15.24 37.68
N PRO A 279 15.65 -13.96 37.95
CA PRO A 279 15.65 -13.42 39.30
C PRO A 279 14.26 -13.53 39.99
N PRO A 280 14.19 -13.78 41.32
CA PRO A 280 12.91 -13.92 42.02
C PRO A 280 11.97 -12.71 41.88
N ASP A 281 12.53 -11.51 41.81
CA ASP A 281 11.84 -10.24 41.61
C ASP A 281 11.17 -10.13 40.23
N VAL A 282 11.61 -10.90 39.23
CA VAL A 282 10.94 -10.98 37.92
C VAL A 282 9.60 -11.69 38.05
N LYS A 283 9.54 -12.82 38.78
CA LYS A 283 8.28 -13.53 39.04
C LYS A 283 7.35 -12.70 39.92
N GLU A 284 7.90 -12.04 40.94
CA GLU A 284 7.13 -11.12 41.80
C GLU A 284 6.59 -9.91 41.01
N GLY A 285 7.39 -9.35 40.10
CA GLY A 285 6.96 -8.25 39.22
C GLY A 285 5.86 -8.68 38.24
N MET A 286 5.95 -9.89 37.66
CA MET A 286 4.89 -10.46 36.83
C MET A 286 3.59 -10.68 37.62
N ALA A 287 3.67 -11.12 38.87
CA ALA A 287 2.52 -11.33 39.74
C ALA A 287 1.82 -10.03 40.21
N GLN A 288 2.45 -8.86 40.02
CA GLN A 288 1.80 -7.57 40.28
C GLN A 288 0.78 -7.19 39.19
N VAL A 289 0.91 -7.78 38.00
CA VAL A 289 0.11 -7.46 36.79
C VAL A 289 -0.76 -8.62 36.31
N MET A 290 -0.41 -9.85 36.69
CA MET A 290 -1.06 -11.08 36.25
C MET A 290 -1.42 -11.95 37.45
N ASP A 291 -2.50 -12.72 37.34
CA ASP A 291 -2.79 -13.76 38.32
C ASP A 291 -1.72 -14.87 38.29
N ALA A 292 -1.57 -15.60 39.40
CA ALA A 292 -0.53 -16.61 39.55
C ALA A 292 -0.61 -17.72 38.48
N ALA A 293 -1.81 -18.11 38.05
CA ALA A 293 -1.96 -19.17 37.03
C ALA A 293 -1.50 -18.69 35.65
N THR A 294 -1.71 -17.42 35.35
CA THR A 294 -1.21 -16.74 34.15
C THR A 294 0.32 -16.63 34.16
N VAL A 295 0.93 -16.26 35.30
CA VAL A 295 2.39 -16.26 35.48
C VAL A 295 2.98 -17.67 35.30
N ASP A 296 2.39 -18.68 35.94
CA ASP A 296 2.85 -20.07 35.84
C ASP A 296 2.77 -20.60 34.39
N LYS A 297 1.71 -20.24 33.65
CA LYS A 297 1.60 -20.58 32.23
C LYS A 297 2.68 -19.91 31.39
N LEU A 298 2.94 -18.62 31.59
CA LEU A 298 3.98 -17.91 30.87
C LEU A 298 5.36 -18.54 31.10
N ILE A 299 5.66 -18.86 32.37
CA ILE A 299 6.88 -19.57 32.77
C ILE A 299 6.95 -20.92 32.06
N ALA A 300 5.90 -21.73 32.10
CA ALA A 300 5.88 -23.04 31.42
C ALA A 300 6.06 -22.93 29.89
N ILE A 301 5.52 -21.88 29.27
CA ILE A 301 5.76 -21.60 27.85
C ILE A 301 7.25 -21.32 27.64
N LEU A 302 7.85 -20.39 28.38
CA LEU A 302 9.27 -20.07 28.26
C LEU A 302 10.17 -21.28 28.50
N GLU A 303 9.85 -22.13 29.49
CA GLU A 303 10.57 -23.39 29.76
C GLU A 303 10.57 -24.32 28.55
N SER A 304 9.48 -24.35 27.79
CA SER A 304 9.30 -25.24 26.64
C SER A 304 9.96 -24.75 25.33
N ARG A 305 10.57 -23.55 25.32
CA ARG A 305 11.09 -22.92 24.10
C ARG A 305 12.60 -22.84 24.13
N ASP A 306 13.20 -23.43 23.10
CA ASP A 306 14.62 -23.26 22.81
C ASP A 306 14.82 -22.30 21.64
N LEU A 307 15.96 -21.62 21.64
CA LEU A 307 16.44 -20.82 20.51
C LEU A 307 17.82 -21.32 20.13
N VAL A 308 17.99 -21.67 18.86
CA VAL A 308 19.25 -22.03 18.24
C VAL A 308 19.69 -20.90 17.33
N ILE A 309 20.95 -20.50 17.45
CA ILE A 309 21.63 -19.60 16.51
C ILE A 309 22.91 -20.31 16.07
N ALA A 310 23.15 -20.41 14.76
CA ALA A 310 24.33 -21.05 14.22
C ALA A 310 24.89 -20.31 13.01
N VAL A 311 26.20 -20.40 12.82
CA VAL A 311 26.91 -19.89 11.65
C VAL A 311 27.84 -20.97 11.09
N GLY A 312 27.94 -21.06 9.77
CA GLY A 312 28.81 -22.01 9.10
C GLY A 312 29.18 -21.54 7.69
N VAL A 313 30.17 -22.23 7.12
CA VAL A 313 30.57 -22.02 5.72
C VAL A 313 30.16 -23.25 4.91
N HIS A 314 29.33 -23.04 3.90
CA HIS A 314 28.92 -24.06 2.94
C HIS A 314 29.36 -23.69 1.54
N GLU A 315 30.30 -24.45 0.97
CA GLU A 315 30.98 -24.09 -0.27
C GLU A 315 31.59 -22.67 -0.17
N ASN A 316 31.13 -21.73 -1.00
CA ASN A 316 31.50 -20.32 -0.97
C ASN A 316 30.47 -19.43 -0.30
N TYR A 317 29.59 -19.98 0.55
CA TYR A 317 28.57 -19.24 1.28
C TYR A 317 28.90 -19.16 2.76
N LEU A 318 28.79 -17.95 3.34
CA LEU A 318 28.64 -17.76 4.77
C LEU A 318 27.15 -17.82 5.10
N VAL A 319 26.77 -18.77 5.96
CA VAL A 319 25.36 -19.07 6.24
C VAL A 319 25.11 -18.90 7.74
N GLY A 320 24.16 -18.02 8.06
CA GLY A 320 23.59 -17.86 9.39
C GLY A 320 22.22 -18.53 9.48
N PHE A 321 21.93 -19.10 10.65
CA PHE A 321 20.69 -19.81 10.93
C PHE A 321 20.15 -19.43 12.30
N SER A 322 18.83 -19.29 12.39
CA SER A 322 18.11 -19.24 13.66
C SER A 322 16.86 -20.11 13.60
N GLY A 323 16.55 -20.84 14.66
CA GLY A 323 15.38 -21.72 14.73
C GLY A 323 15.15 -22.27 16.13
N SER A 324 14.18 -23.17 16.28
CA SER A 324 13.88 -23.81 17.56
C SER A 324 14.77 -25.02 17.84
N SER A 325 15.37 -25.61 16.80
CA SER A 325 16.25 -26.77 16.89
C SER A 325 17.36 -26.72 15.84
N ALA A 326 18.51 -27.31 16.16
CA ALA A 326 19.60 -27.50 15.19
C ALA A 326 19.23 -28.50 14.08
N ASP A 327 18.19 -29.31 14.25
CA ASP A 327 17.68 -30.24 13.22
C ASP A 327 16.90 -29.53 12.10
N GLU A 328 16.43 -28.31 12.35
CA GLU A 328 15.78 -27.46 11.35
C GLU A 328 16.79 -26.78 10.42
N LEU A 329 18.08 -26.72 10.81
CA LEU A 329 19.15 -26.34 9.90
C LEU A 329 19.39 -27.48 8.91
N GLN A 330 18.90 -27.31 7.69
CA GLN A 330 18.98 -28.30 6.63
C GLN A 330 19.66 -27.72 5.39
N ILE A 331 20.48 -28.55 4.74
CA ILE A 331 21.16 -28.26 3.48
C ILE A 331 20.85 -29.44 2.56
N ALA A 332 20.09 -29.20 1.49
CA ALA A 332 19.72 -30.23 0.52
C ALA A 332 20.94 -30.78 -0.21
N GLU A 333 21.03 -32.09 -0.40
CA GLU A 333 22.19 -32.74 -1.03
C GLU A 333 22.19 -32.55 -2.56
N SER A 334 21.02 -32.27 -3.14
CA SER A 334 20.85 -32.10 -4.58
C SER A 334 19.69 -31.15 -4.93
N PRO A 335 19.69 -30.54 -6.13
CA PRO A 335 18.56 -29.71 -6.58
C PRO A 335 17.21 -30.43 -6.59
N SER A 336 17.20 -31.77 -6.73
CA SER A 336 15.98 -32.59 -6.69
C SER A 336 15.38 -32.76 -5.28
N GLU A 337 16.13 -32.40 -4.24
CA GLU A 337 15.69 -32.42 -2.84
C GLU A 337 15.49 -31.01 -2.28
N SER A 338 15.58 -29.99 -3.14
CA SER A 338 15.53 -28.59 -2.77
C SER A 338 14.20 -27.94 -3.19
N ILE A 339 13.99 -26.67 -2.80
CA ILE A 339 12.86 -25.86 -3.29
C ILE A 339 12.74 -25.79 -4.81
N LEU A 340 13.81 -26.09 -5.55
CA LEU A 340 13.81 -26.08 -7.01
C LEU A 340 13.07 -27.29 -7.62
N ALA A 341 12.92 -28.38 -6.87
CA ALA A 341 12.21 -29.57 -7.30
C ALA A 341 10.69 -29.39 -7.35
N ARG A 342 10.20 -28.35 -6.67
CA ARG A 342 8.78 -28.04 -6.55
C ARG A 342 8.15 -27.72 -7.91
N PRO A 343 6.93 -28.22 -8.20
CA PRO A 343 6.16 -27.84 -9.39
C PRO A 343 6.09 -26.33 -9.63
N GLU A 344 5.97 -25.57 -8.54
CA GLU A 344 5.86 -24.12 -8.53
C GLU A 344 7.12 -23.42 -9.04
N ALA A 345 8.30 -24.07 -8.95
CA ALA A 345 9.56 -23.52 -9.43
C ALA A 345 9.75 -23.68 -10.95
N ALA A 346 8.82 -24.35 -11.65
CA ALA A 346 8.94 -24.63 -13.08
C ALA A 346 9.12 -23.35 -13.94
N PHE A 347 8.61 -22.20 -13.48
CA PHE A 347 8.74 -20.94 -14.21
C PHE A 347 10.20 -20.47 -14.35
N MET A 348 11.07 -20.84 -13.40
CA MET A 348 12.48 -20.41 -13.39
C MET A 348 13.24 -20.87 -14.63
N LYS A 349 12.79 -21.96 -15.26
CA LYS A 349 13.38 -22.50 -16.50
C LYS A 349 13.50 -21.44 -17.60
N SER A 350 12.48 -20.60 -17.75
CA SER A 350 12.42 -19.54 -18.76
C SER A 350 13.48 -18.45 -18.56
N TYR A 351 14.14 -18.41 -17.40
CA TYR A 351 15.08 -17.36 -17.01
C TYR A 351 16.52 -17.87 -16.82
N THR A 352 16.79 -19.16 -17.01
CA THR A 352 18.12 -19.77 -16.83
C THR A 352 19.23 -19.17 -17.69
N GLY A 353 18.89 -18.57 -18.83
CA GLY A 353 19.82 -17.86 -19.71
C GLY A 353 19.91 -16.34 -19.47
N LYS A 354 19.24 -15.82 -18.44
CA LYS A 354 19.21 -14.39 -18.11
C LYS A 354 20.20 -14.07 -16.99
N LYS A 355 20.70 -12.84 -16.98
CA LYS A 355 21.44 -12.28 -15.85
C LYS A 355 20.42 -11.83 -14.80
N LEU A 356 20.13 -12.71 -13.83
CA LEU A 356 19.21 -12.40 -12.74
C LEU A 356 19.84 -11.37 -11.79
N LEU A 357 19.02 -10.45 -11.32
CA LEU A 357 19.30 -9.52 -10.21
C LEU A 357 18.55 -9.93 -8.94
N GLY A 358 17.45 -10.65 -9.07
CA GLY A 358 16.72 -11.14 -7.91
C GLY A 358 15.78 -12.28 -8.23
N LEU A 359 15.54 -13.12 -7.22
CA LEU A 359 14.57 -14.20 -7.22
C LEU A 359 13.83 -14.17 -5.89
N MET A 360 12.50 -14.21 -5.94
CA MET A 360 11.68 -14.46 -4.78
C MET A 360 10.72 -15.60 -5.07
N THR A 361 10.47 -16.46 -4.07
CA THR A 361 9.40 -17.45 -4.09
C THR A 361 8.66 -17.40 -2.77
N ILE A 362 7.35 -17.57 -2.80
CA ILE A 362 6.50 -17.59 -1.60
C ILE A 362 5.42 -18.66 -1.75
N SER A 363 5.22 -19.45 -0.72
CA SER A 363 4.19 -20.51 -0.70
C SER A 363 2.79 -19.92 -0.69
N LYS A 364 1.81 -20.75 -1.08
CA LYS A 364 0.40 -20.37 -1.00
C LYS A 364 -0.02 -20.23 0.46
N GLU A 365 0.41 -21.15 1.31
CA GLU A 365 0.06 -21.23 2.72
C GLU A 365 0.52 -19.97 3.47
N LEU A 366 1.73 -19.49 3.18
CA LEU A 366 2.25 -18.26 3.78
C LEU A 366 1.44 -17.04 3.33
N GLN A 367 1.07 -16.94 2.05
CA GLN A 367 0.22 -15.84 1.58
C GLN A 367 -1.17 -15.88 2.22
N GLU A 368 -1.81 -17.04 2.25
CA GLU A 368 -3.13 -17.22 2.87
C GLU A 368 -3.11 -16.91 4.37
N SER A 369 -1.99 -17.14 5.06
CA SER A 369 -1.87 -16.87 6.49
C SER A 369 -2.01 -15.38 6.83
N VAL A 370 -1.62 -14.50 5.91
CA VAL A 370 -1.76 -13.05 6.08
C VAL A 370 -3.24 -12.65 6.00
N THR A 371 -3.97 -13.14 5.01
CA THR A 371 -5.34 -12.68 4.76
C THR A 371 -6.42 -13.38 5.57
N LYS A 372 -6.18 -14.61 6.05
CA LYS A 372 -7.20 -15.38 6.79
C LYS A 372 -7.59 -14.72 8.11
N GLU A 373 -6.62 -14.16 8.82
CA GLU A 373 -6.85 -13.49 10.11
C GLU A 373 -6.85 -11.97 9.99
N ALA A 374 -6.37 -11.37 8.89
CA ALA A 374 -6.33 -9.92 8.75
C ALA A 374 -7.73 -9.30 8.71
N SER A 375 -7.81 -8.06 9.22
CA SER A 375 -8.97 -7.20 9.06
C SER A 375 -8.52 -5.81 8.59
N LEU A 376 -9.40 -5.10 7.87
CA LEU A 376 -9.18 -3.70 7.51
C LEU A 376 -9.70 -2.79 8.63
N PHE A 377 -10.98 -2.94 8.95
CA PHE A 377 -11.66 -2.25 10.06
C PHE A 377 -12.45 -3.23 10.93
N GLY A 378 -12.54 -4.52 10.60
CA GLY A 378 -13.35 -5.51 11.32
C GLY A 378 -12.99 -5.64 12.80
N SER A 379 -11.71 -5.69 13.14
CA SER A 379 -11.27 -5.77 14.54
C SER A 379 -11.56 -4.49 15.31
N LEU A 380 -11.32 -3.33 14.68
CA LEU A 380 -11.69 -2.03 15.22
C LEU A 380 -13.20 -1.97 15.51
N ALA A 381 -14.02 -2.34 14.52
CA ALA A 381 -15.48 -2.34 14.62
C ALA A 381 -15.99 -3.29 15.70
N THR A 382 -15.38 -4.49 15.80
CA THR A 382 -15.68 -5.45 16.87
C THR A 382 -15.42 -4.85 18.24
N GLY A 383 -14.27 -4.20 18.44
CA GLY A 383 -13.90 -3.59 19.71
C GLY A 383 -14.79 -2.42 20.11
N LEU A 384 -15.13 -1.55 19.15
CA LEU A 384 -16.11 -0.48 19.37
C LEU A 384 -17.47 -1.04 19.78
N ARG A 385 -17.97 -2.06 19.08
CA ARG A 385 -19.27 -2.68 19.37
C ARG A 385 -19.30 -3.27 20.78
N GLU A 386 -18.28 -4.03 21.14
CA GLU A 386 -18.16 -4.63 22.48
C GLU A 386 -18.15 -3.56 23.57
N GLY A 387 -17.33 -2.53 23.40
CA GLY A 387 -17.26 -1.40 24.33
C GLY A 387 -18.61 -0.71 24.52
N LEU A 388 -19.34 -0.46 23.42
CA LEU A 388 -20.66 0.19 23.45
C LEU A 388 -21.72 -0.70 24.10
N SER A 389 -21.72 -2.01 23.81
CA SER A 389 -22.70 -2.96 24.38
C SER A 389 -22.59 -3.14 25.89
N GLU A 390 -21.44 -2.79 26.48
CA GLU A 390 -21.15 -2.90 27.91
C GLU A 390 -21.51 -1.64 28.71
N THR A 391 -22.02 -0.59 28.08
CA THR A 391 -22.28 0.69 28.75
C THR A 391 -23.56 1.35 28.28
N GLU A 392 -24.25 2.02 29.20
CA GLU A 392 -25.40 2.88 28.87
C GLU A 392 -24.99 4.36 28.75
N ALA A 393 -23.72 4.71 29.02
CA ALA A 393 -23.24 6.10 29.10
C ALA A 393 -23.41 6.87 27.77
N PHE A 394 -23.36 6.15 26.64
CA PHE A 394 -23.54 6.72 25.31
C PHE A 394 -25.00 6.73 24.83
N GLY A 395 -25.97 6.31 25.66
CA GLY A 395 -27.38 6.19 25.29
C GLY A 395 -27.69 4.94 24.44
N ASP A 396 -28.78 4.97 23.65
CA ASP A 396 -29.15 3.85 22.78
C ASP A 396 -28.22 3.76 21.55
N THR A 397 -27.32 2.77 21.55
CA THR A 397 -26.28 2.54 20.53
C THR A 397 -26.58 1.35 19.62
N ARG A 398 -27.74 0.70 19.75
CA ARG A 398 -28.04 -0.57 19.07
C ARG A 398 -27.93 -0.48 17.54
N ASP A 399 -28.32 0.64 16.94
CA ASP A 399 -28.19 0.85 15.49
C ASP A 399 -26.72 0.97 15.06
N ILE A 400 -25.87 1.61 15.88
CA ILE A 400 -24.42 1.70 15.62
C ILE A 400 -23.78 0.32 15.79
N GLU A 401 -24.14 -0.42 16.84
CA GLU A 401 -23.66 -1.78 17.09
C GLU A 401 -24.00 -2.74 15.94
N ALA A 402 -25.22 -2.64 15.38
CA ALA A 402 -25.63 -3.43 14.22
C ALA A 402 -24.82 -3.10 12.96
N LEU A 403 -24.51 -1.83 12.71
CA LEU A 403 -23.67 -1.44 11.57
C LEU A 403 -22.20 -1.85 11.78
N LEU A 404 -21.67 -1.77 13.00
CA LEU A 404 -20.34 -2.28 13.33
C LEU A 404 -20.24 -3.79 13.11
N GLU A 405 -21.28 -4.55 13.41
CA GLU A 405 -21.36 -5.97 13.06
C GLU A 405 -21.40 -6.18 11.54
N LEU A 406 -22.19 -5.39 10.81
CA LEU A 406 -22.29 -5.48 9.36
C LEU A 406 -20.95 -5.16 8.66
N ILE A 407 -20.16 -4.22 9.18
CA ILE A 407 -18.78 -3.94 8.72
C ILE A 407 -17.93 -5.22 8.79
N VAL A 408 -17.99 -5.94 9.92
CA VAL A 408 -17.23 -7.19 10.09
C VAL A 408 -17.67 -8.25 9.07
N GLU A 409 -18.98 -8.41 8.85
CA GLU A 409 -19.52 -9.38 7.91
C GLU A 409 -19.16 -9.06 6.45
N GLN A 410 -19.34 -7.81 6.03
CA GLN A 410 -19.06 -7.35 4.67
C GLN A 410 -17.57 -7.41 4.34
N GLU A 411 -16.71 -7.02 5.29
CA GLU A 411 -15.26 -7.10 5.14
C GLU A 411 -14.80 -8.55 4.95
N ARG A 412 -15.30 -9.47 5.77
CA ARG A 412 -15.02 -10.90 5.58
C ARG A 412 -15.53 -11.40 4.23
N GLY A 413 -16.68 -10.91 3.79
CA GLY A 413 -17.21 -11.16 2.46
C GLY A 413 -16.22 -10.75 1.36
N LEU A 414 -15.65 -9.55 1.45
CA LEU A 414 -14.65 -9.03 0.52
C LEU A 414 -13.33 -9.82 0.56
N LEU A 415 -12.76 -10.00 1.75
CA LEU A 415 -11.50 -10.73 1.91
C LEU A 415 -11.62 -12.21 1.50
N SER A 416 -12.80 -12.81 1.61
CA SER A 416 -13.04 -14.19 1.16
C SER A 416 -13.03 -14.37 -0.36
N MET A 417 -13.15 -13.29 -1.14
CA MET A 417 -13.00 -13.33 -2.60
C MET A 417 -11.54 -13.45 -3.03
N GLN A 418 -10.61 -13.16 -2.11
CA GLN A 418 -9.19 -13.24 -2.35
C GLN A 418 -8.75 -14.71 -2.42
N GLY A 419 -8.13 -15.09 -3.52
CA GLY A 419 -7.47 -16.38 -3.69
C GLY A 419 -5.96 -16.21 -3.80
N TYR A 420 -5.24 -17.30 -3.53
CA TYR A 420 -3.79 -17.37 -3.68
C TYR A 420 -3.34 -18.62 -4.41
N THR A 421 -2.33 -18.41 -5.25
CA THR A 421 -1.48 -19.47 -5.80
C THR A 421 -0.06 -19.26 -5.30
N PRO A 422 0.80 -20.29 -5.29
CA PRO A 422 2.21 -20.09 -5.03
C PRO A 422 2.78 -19.01 -5.95
N ALA A 423 3.63 -18.14 -5.41
CA ALA A 423 4.12 -16.99 -6.17
C ALA A 423 5.63 -17.03 -6.37
N GLY A 424 6.08 -16.50 -7.50
CA GLY A 424 7.47 -16.33 -7.85
C GLY A 424 7.71 -15.00 -8.54
N LEU A 425 8.83 -14.35 -8.25
CA LEU A 425 9.25 -13.11 -8.88
C LEU A 425 10.70 -13.23 -9.32
N VAL A 426 11.01 -12.80 -10.55
CA VAL A 426 12.38 -12.69 -11.04
C VAL A 426 12.64 -11.29 -11.56
N ALA A 427 13.76 -10.71 -11.16
CA ALA A 427 14.27 -9.46 -11.69
C ALA A 427 15.51 -9.73 -12.54
N PHE A 428 15.63 -9.12 -13.71
CA PHE A 428 16.77 -9.26 -14.62
C PHE A 428 16.94 -8.06 -15.54
N VAL A 429 18.13 -7.90 -16.11
CA VAL A 429 18.43 -6.80 -17.06
C VAL A 429 18.28 -7.30 -18.49
N GLU A 430 17.43 -6.63 -19.27
CA GLU A 430 17.27 -6.80 -20.71
C GLU A 430 16.59 -5.55 -21.31
N ASN A 431 17.36 -4.70 -21.99
CA ASN A 431 16.89 -3.37 -22.44
C ASN A 431 16.32 -2.53 -21.28
N GLY A 432 17.02 -2.52 -20.15
CA GLY A 432 16.54 -1.97 -18.87
C GLY A 432 16.16 -3.06 -17.86
N LEU A 433 15.55 -2.67 -16.74
CA LEU A 433 15.17 -3.59 -15.67
C LEU A 433 13.81 -4.22 -15.97
N LYS A 434 13.74 -5.55 -15.94
CA LYS A 434 12.50 -6.31 -16.04
C LYS A 434 12.24 -7.07 -14.75
N ILE A 435 11.00 -7.03 -14.30
CA ILE A 435 10.49 -7.79 -13.15
C ILE A 435 9.30 -8.61 -13.63
N GLU A 436 9.39 -9.93 -13.51
CA GLU A 436 8.34 -10.85 -13.93
C GLU A 436 7.82 -11.64 -12.73
N GLY A 437 6.54 -11.48 -12.42
CA GLY A 437 5.81 -12.21 -11.41
C GLY A 437 4.97 -13.36 -11.99
N HIS A 438 4.84 -14.41 -11.20
CA HIS A 438 4.13 -15.65 -11.50
C HIS A 438 3.29 -16.02 -10.29
N GLY A 439 2.00 -16.30 -10.50
CA GLY A 439 1.08 -16.67 -9.43
C GLY A 439 0.81 -15.54 -8.44
N GLY A 440 0.58 -15.90 -7.18
CA GLY A 440 0.21 -14.98 -6.11
C GLY A 440 -1.30 -14.74 -5.98
N SER A 441 -1.66 -13.52 -5.57
CA SER A 441 -3.04 -13.00 -5.46
C SER A 441 -3.86 -13.27 -6.73
N THR A 442 -5.13 -13.65 -6.61
CA THR A 442 -6.02 -13.77 -7.79
C THR A 442 -6.51 -12.44 -8.35
N MET A 443 -6.27 -11.33 -7.64
CA MET A 443 -6.71 -9.96 -7.99
C MET A 443 -8.22 -9.91 -8.29
N PRO A 444 -9.09 -10.28 -7.33
CA PRO A 444 -10.54 -10.40 -7.55
C PRO A 444 -11.21 -9.08 -7.96
N GLU A 445 -10.56 -7.94 -7.72
CA GLU A 445 -11.00 -6.60 -8.11
C GLU A 445 -10.93 -6.35 -9.62
N LEU A 446 -10.19 -7.19 -10.38
CA LEU A 446 -10.01 -7.05 -11.82
C LEU A 446 -10.68 -8.19 -12.59
N ASP A 447 -11.29 -7.84 -13.73
CA ASP A 447 -11.61 -8.79 -14.78
C ASP A 447 -10.43 -8.87 -15.76
N LEU A 448 -9.62 -9.91 -15.58
CA LEU A 448 -8.42 -10.13 -16.40
C LEU A 448 -8.71 -10.87 -17.72
N ASP A 449 -9.95 -11.30 -17.94
CA ASP A 449 -10.34 -12.18 -19.06
C ASP A 449 -11.08 -11.41 -20.16
N THR A 450 -11.74 -10.31 -19.82
CA THR A 450 -12.39 -9.40 -20.78
C THR A 450 -11.34 -8.57 -21.54
N PRO A 451 -11.36 -8.56 -22.89
CA PRO A 451 -10.51 -7.67 -23.68
C PRO A 451 -10.81 -6.19 -23.39
N ARG A 452 -9.76 -5.37 -23.32
CA ARG A 452 -9.88 -3.93 -23.12
C ARG A 452 -10.13 -3.22 -24.45
N ASN A 453 -11.20 -2.44 -24.55
CA ASN A 453 -11.55 -1.69 -25.75
C ASN A 453 -10.64 -0.49 -25.99
N TYR A 454 -10.05 0.09 -24.93
CA TYR A 454 -9.22 1.30 -25.04
C TYR A 454 -7.73 1.02 -25.30
N ALA A 455 -7.31 -0.24 -25.38
CA ALA A 455 -5.90 -0.63 -25.48
C ALA A 455 -5.15 0.03 -26.66
N GLY A 456 -5.84 0.26 -27.79
CA GLY A 456 -5.26 0.89 -28.97
C GLY A 456 -4.82 2.34 -28.78
N LEU A 457 -5.28 3.02 -27.72
CA LEU A 457 -4.92 4.41 -27.46
C LEU A 457 -3.51 4.58 -26.86
N ALA A 458 -2.92 3.51 -26.32
CA ALA A 458 -1.59 3.54 -25.69
C ALA A 458 -0.46 3.97 -26.63
N GLY A 459 -0.61 3.72 -27.94
CA GLY A 459 0.39 4.06 -28.97
C GLY A 459 0.19 5.42 -29.61
N GLY A 460 -0.68 6.28 -29.07
CA GLY A 460 -0.92 7.61 -29.61
C GLY A 460 0.31 8.51 -29.52
N GLU A 461 0.57 9.30 -30.56
CA GLU A 461 1.62 10.32 -30.54
C GLU A 461 1.41 11.30 -29.37
N GLY A 462 2.49 11.60 -28.64
CA GLY A 462 2.50 12.52 -27.49
C GLY A 462 1.94 11.96 -26.17
N VAL A 463 1.45 10.72 -26.15
CA VAL A 463 0.92 10.08 -24.93
C VAL A 463 2.06 9.82 -23.95
N PHE A 464 2.05 10.55 -22.85
CA PHE A 464 2.98 10.41 -21.73
C PHE A 464 2.54 9.31 -20.77
N LEU A 465 1.25 9.24 -20.44
CA LEU A 465 0.72 8.24 -19.51
C LEU A 465 -0.51 7.57 -20.12
N PHE A 466 -0.55 6.25 -20.04
CA PHE A 466 -1.71 5.43 -20.36
C PHE A 466 -1.92 4.38 -19.28
N ALA A 467 -3.13 4.22 -18.78
CA ALA A 467 -3.51 3.11 -17.92
C ALA A 467 -4.91 2.63 -18.29
N ASN A 468 -5.14 1.32 -18.35
CA ASN A 468 -6.40 0.75 -18.79
C ASN A 468 -6.63 -0.63 -18.17
N GLN A 469 -7.84 -0.83 -17.62
CA GLN A 469 -8.24 -2.05 -16.93
C GLN A 469 -9.75 -2.25 -16.99
N VAL A 470 -10.20 -3.49 -16.78
CA VAL A 470 -11.61 -3.84 -16.56
C VAL A 470 -11.80 -4.23 -15.10
N ALA A 471 -12.69 -3.55 -14.39
CA ALA A 471 -13.02 -3.87 -13.01
C ALA A 471 -13.98 -5.06 -12.93
N ASN A 472 -13.83 -5.88 -11.88
CA ASN A 472 -14.82 -6.88 -11.53
C ASN A 472 -16.02 -6.20 -10.85
N ARG A 473 -17.20 -6.29 -11.48
CA ARG A 473 -18.42 -5.64 -11.00
C ARG A 473 -18.86 -6.14 -9.63
N ASP A 474 -18.81 -7.44 -9.39
CA ASP A 474 -19.30 -8.03 -8.13
C ASP A 474 -18.40 -7.60 -6.96
N TYR A 475 -17.09 -7.52 -7.19
CA TYR A 475 -16.15 -6.99 -6.21
C TYR A 475 -16.41 -5.50 -5.96
N ALA A 476 -16.52 -4.69 -7.03
CA ALA A 476 -16.76 -3.25 -6.91
C ALA A 476 -18.08 -2.93 -6.18
N GLU A 477 -19.17 -3.66 -6.46
CA GLU A 477 -20.45 -3.50 -5.77
C GLU A 477 -20.32 -3.78 -4.27
N LYS A 478 -19.64 -4.88 -3.89
CA LYS A 478 -19.37 -5.20 -2.47
C LYS A 478 -18.50 -4.15 -1.78
N THR A 479 -17.49 -3.61 -2.47
CA THR A 479 -16.65 -2.53 -1.92
C THR A 479 -17.47 -1.28 -1.68
N LEU A 480 -18.36 -0.91 -2.60
CA LEU A 480 -19.24 0.25 -2.42
C LEU A 480 -20.24 0.05 -1.28
N GLU A 481 -20.84 -1.14 -1.14
CA GLU A 481 -21.71 -1.47 0.00
C GLU A 481 -20.98 -1.38 1.35
N TYR A 482 -19.72 -1.82 1.37
CA TYR A 482 -18.86 -1.70 2.54
C TYR A 482 -18.55 -0.23 2.90
N LEU A 483 -18.23 0.59 1.90
CA LEU A 483 -18.02 2.04 2.09
C LEU A 483 -19.29 2.77 2.55
N ASP A 484 -20.46 2.40 2.03
CA ASP A 484 -21.75 2.94 2.47
C ASP A 484 -21.97 2.66 3.97
N THR A 485 -21.68 1.43 4.40
CA THR A 485 -21.86 1.00 5.80
C THR A 485 -20.87 1.72 6.73
N LEU A 486 -19.61 1.90 6.32
CA LEU A 486 -18.63 2.71 7.03
C LEU A 486 -19.11 4.17 7.20
N GLY A 487 -19.52 4.81 6.10
CA GLY A 487 -20.01 6.19 6.12
C GLY A 487 -21.24 6.37 7.02
N GLN A 488 -22.19 5.44 6.94
CA GLN A 488 -23.39 5.44 7.79
C GLN A 488 -23.04 5.26 9.27
N THR A 489 -22.08 4.38 9.58
CA THR A 489 -21.61 4.14 10.96
C THR A 489 -21.00 5.40 11.55
N VAL A 490 -20.10 6.06 10.81
CA VAL A 490 -19.48 7.33 11.25
C VAL A 490 -20.55 8.39 11.47
N TYR A 491 -21.47 8.56 10.53
CA TYR A 491 -22.56 9.53 10.67
C TYR A 491 -23.43 9.27 11.90
N LEU A 492 -23.85 8.03 12.16
CA LEU A 492 -24.64 7.70 13.35
C LEU A 492 -23.83 7.88 14.65
N GLY A 493 -22.54 7.57 14.64
CA GLY A 493 -21.64 7.85 15.76
C GLY A 493 -21.59 9.34 16.10
N VAL A 494 -21.38 10.20 15.09
CA VAL A 494 -21.39 11.67 15.25
C VAL A 494 -22.76 12.16 15.72
N LYS A 495 -23.85 11.63 15.15
CA LYS A 495 -25.23 11.95 15.56
C LYS A 495 -25.51 11.59 17.00
N GLN A 496 -24.94 10.49 17.49
CA GLN A 496 -25.08 10.09 18.88
C GLN A 496 -24.26 11.00 19.79
N ALA A 497 -23.02 11.33 19.42
CA ALA A 497 -22.17 12.27 20.15
C ALA A 497 -22.84 13.64 20.32
N ALA A 498 -23.53 14.13 19.28
CA ALA A 498 -24.28 15.38 19.34
C ALA A 498 -25.46 15.35 20.33
N LYS A 499 -25.91 14.19 20.82
CA LYS A 499 -26.99 14.10 21.83
C LYS A 499 -26.46 13.99 23.26
N MET A 500 -25.16 13.83 23.44
CA MET A 500 -24.55 13.64 24.75
C MET A 500 -24.53 14.95 25.55
N GLN A 501 -24.36 14.85 26.86
CA GLN A 501 -24.15 15.98 27.76
C GLN A 501 -22.77 15.84 28.40
N LEU A 502 -21.89 16.82 28.21
CA LEU A 502 -20.55 16.83 28.80
C LEU A 502 -20.52 17.79 29.99
N PRO A 503 -20.24 17.33 31.22
CA PRO A 503 -20.25 18.16 32.43
C PRO A 503 -19.30 19.36 32.38
N ASP A 504 -18.13 19.22 31.75
CA ASP A 504 -17.03 20.21 31.80
C ASP A 504 -16.77 20.95 30.47
N ALA A 505 -17.54 20.66 29.40
CA ALA A 505 -17.33 21.20 28.05
C ALA A 505 -18.60 21.78 27.40
N ALA A 506 -19.59 22.18 28.21
CA ALA A 506 -20.92 22.58 27.76
C ALA A 506 -20.92 23.62 26.61
N GLY A 507 -20.05 24.64 26.66
CA GLY A 507 -20.03 25.70 25.64
C GLY A 507 -19.48 25.29 24.26
N GLU A 508 -18.51 24.37 24.21
CA GLU A 508 -17.99 23.83 22.93
C GLU A 508 -18.94 22.78 22.36
N LEU A 509 -19.55 21.98 23.24
CA LEU A 509 -20.55 21.00 22.86
C LEU A 509 -21.82 21.65 22.30
N GLU A 510 -22.30 22.75 22.89
CA GLU A 510 -23.45 23.50 22.37
C GLU A 510 -23.18 24.01 20.94
N GLN A 511 -21.99 24.56 20.67
CA GLN A 511 -21.62 25.00 19.32
C GLN A 511 -21.55 23.83 18.33
N PHE A 512 -21.00 22.69 18.75
CA PHE A 512 -20.98 21.47 17.94
C PHE A 512 -22.40 20.95 17.67
N GLN A 513 -23.28 20.95 18.68
CA GLN A 513 -24.68 20.52 18.56
C GLN A 513 -25.48 21.40 17.59
N GLU A 514 -25.33 22.72 17.70
CA GLU A 514 -25.97 23.67 16.79
C GLU A 514 -25.44 23.49 15.36
N GLY A 515 -24.11 23.38 15.20
CA GLY A 515 -23.47 23.16 13.90
C GLY A 515 -23.88 21.84 13.26
N PHE A 516 -23.91 20.75 14.03
CA PHE A 516 -24.33 19.43 13.56
C PHE A 516 -25.82 19.40 13.26
N GLY A 517 -26.68 20.03 14.07
CA GLY A 517 -28.12 20.12 13.79
C GLY A 517 -28.40 20.84 12.48
N MET A 518 -27.71 21.95 12.22
CA MET A 518 -27.77 22.65 10.93
C MET A 518 -27.30 21.75 9.77
N PHE A 519 -26.20 21.02 9.96
CA PHE A 519 -25.72 20.06 8.96
C PHE A 519 -26.76 18.95 8.69
N ASP A 520 -27.29 18.33 9.73
CA ASP A 520 -28.22 17.20 9.67
C ASP A 520 -29.53 17.57 8.95
N GLU A 521 -30.08 18.74 9.27
CA GLU A 521 -31.37 19.16 8.72
C GLU A 521 -31.25 19.79 7.34
N ARG A 522 -30.18 20.56 7.09
CA ARG A 522 -30.09 21.39 5.88
C ARG A 522 -29.14 20.82 4.84
N ILE A 523 -27.99 20.29 5.25
CA ILE A 523 -26.89 19.93 4.32
C ILE A 523 -26.94 18.44 3.95
N LEU A 524 -27.12 17.56 4.94
CA LEU A 524 -27.10 16.11 4.76
C LEU A 524 -28.07 15.61 3.67
N PRO A 525 -29.33 16.08 3.57
CA PRO A 525 -30.24 15.61 2.51
C PRO A 525 -29.67 15.83 1.10
N HIS A 526 -28.97 16.95 0.89
CA HIS A 526 -28.32 17.24 -0.38
C HIS A 526 -27.07 16.38 -0.61
N LEU A 527 -26.29 16.09 0.44
CA LEU A 527 -25.16 15.17 0.32
C LEU A 527 -25.61 13.74 0.01
N LEU A 528 -26.71 13.27 0.60
CA LEU A 528 -27.30 11.97 0.29
C LEU A 528 -27.85 11.92 -1.13
N GLU A 529 -28.45 13.01 -1.60
CA GLU A 529 -28.89 13.14 -3.00
C GLU A 529 -27.71 13.13 -3.98
N LEU A 530 -26.63 13.85 -3.66
CA LEU A 530 -25.37 13.84 -4.41
C LEU A 530 -24.78 12.43 -4.47
N TRP A 531 -24.67 11.77 -3.31
CA TRP A 531 -24.18 10.40 -3.20
C TRP A 531 -25.03 9.43 -4.02
N THR A 532 -26.36 9.54 -3.95
CA THR A 532 -27.28 8.73 -4.77
C THR A 532 -27.04 8.94 -6.27
N GLY A 533 -26.84 10.20 -6.70
CA GLY A 533 -26.51 10.54 -8.08
C GLY A 533 -25.18 9.93 -8.54
N LEU A 534 -24.15 9.97 -7.70
CA LEU A 534 -22.82 9.41 -8.01
C LEU A 534 -22.79 7.89 -7.86
N ARG A 535 -22.95 7.37 -6.66
CA ARG A 535 -22.83 5.94 -6.33
C ARG A 535 -23.92 5.10 -6.99
N GLY A 536 -25.15 5.59 -7.08
CA GLY A 536 -26.27 4.85 -7.66
C GLY A 536 -26.28 4.94 -9.18
N ASP A 537 -26.59 6.14 -9.67
CA ASP A 537 -26.94 6.33 -11.08
C ASP A 537 -25.70 6.47 -12.00
N LEU A 538 -24.64 7.18 -11.59
CA LEU A 538 -23.43 7.32 -12.42
C LEU A 538 -22.75 5.96 -12.60
N VAL A 539 -22.43 5.27 -11.50
CA VAL A 539 -21.78 3.95 -11.53
C VAL A 539 -22.59 2.94 -12.34
N SER A 540 -23.91 2.92 -12.19
CA SER A 540 -24.78 2.03 -12.99
C SER A 540 -24.86 2.43 -14.46
N GLY A 541 -24.69 3.72 -14.75
CA GLY A 541 -24.67 4.28 -16.11
C GLY A 541 -23.37 4.02 -16.88
N LEU A 542 -22.27 3.72 -16.17
CA LEU A 542 -20.96 3.43 -16.75
C LEU A 542 -20.72 1.92 -16.92
N GLY A 543 -19.84 1.56 -17.86
CA GLY A 543 -19.26 0.23 -17.98
C GLY A 543 -18.12 0.01 -16.98
N ASN A 544 -17.66 -1.24 -16.88
CA ASN A 544 -16.63 -1.61 -15.90
C ASN A 544 -15.19 -1.37 -16.40
N GLU A 545 -15.01 -1.04 -17.69
CA GLU A 545 -13.70 -0.67 -18.23
C GLU A 545 -13.40 0.80 -17.92
N GLY A 546 -12.18 1.08 -17.45
CA GLY A 546 -11.66 2.42 -17.25
C GLY A 546 -10.34 2.62 -18.00
N ALA A 547 -10.12 3.82 -18.53
CA ALA A 547 -8.79 4.24 -18.99
C ALA A 547 -8.45 5.67 -18.55
N ILE A 548 -7.16 5.89 -18.28
CA ILE A 548 -6.56 7.18 -17.98
C ILE A 548 -5.53 7.46 -19.06
N LEU A 549 -5.59 8.66 -19.64
CA LEU A 549 -4.64 9.12 -20.63
C LEU A 549 -4.15 10.51 -20.27
N VAL A 550 -2.83 10.72 -20.35
CA VAL A 550 -2.20 12.03 -20.31
C VAL A 550 -1.32 12.18 -21.53
N ASP A 551 -1.53 13.25 -22.29
CA ASP A 551 -0.58 13.70 -23.30
C ASP A 551 -0.02 15.09 -22.93
N LEU A 552 1.07 15.48 -23.58
CA LEU A 552 1.80 16.72 -23.28
C LEU A 552 1.71 17.73 -24.43
N GLY A 553 0.71 17.60 -25.30
CA GLY A 553 0.63 18.30 -26.58
C GLY A 553 -0.38 19.45 -26.65
N GLY A 554 -1.01 19.83 -25.53
CA GLY A 554 -2.06 20.85 -25.53
C GLY A 554 -1.56 22.28 -25.72
N GLU A 555 -2.41 23.15 -26.25
CA GLU A 555 -2.16 24.60 -26.26
C GLU A 555 -2.28 25.20 -24.86
N LEU A 556 -1.38 26.14 -24.53
CA LEU A 556 -1.42 26.86 -23.27
C LEU A 556 -2.58 27.88 -23.27
N PRO A 557 -3.37 27.99 -22.19
CA PRO A 557 -4.38 29.03 -22.07
C PRO A 557 -3.75 30.43 -21.96
N THR A 558 -4.49 31.47 -22.33
CA THR A 558 -4.05 32.86 -22.18
C THR A 558 -4.06 33.31 -20.72
N VAL A 559 -2.99 33.11 -19.95
CA VAL A 559 -2.99 33.48 -18.52
C VAL A 559 -2.66 34.98 -18.31
N PRO A 560 -3.39 35.75 -17.47
CA PRO A 560 -3.03 37.12 -17.14
C PRO A 560 -1.63 37.24 -16.57
N GLY A 561 -0.88 38.22 -17.06
CA GLY A 561 0.50 38.43 -16.66
C GLY A 561 1.49 37.49 -17.34
N LEU A 562 1.03 36.54 -18.16
CA LEU A 562 1.90 35.70 -18.98
C LEU A 562 2.14 36.38 -20.35
N PRO A 563 3.40 36.47 -20.82
CA PRO A 563 3.71 36.97 -22.15
C PRO A 563 2.99 36.20 -23.26
N GLN A 564 2.49 36.90 -24.29
CA GLN A 564 1.74 36.26 -25.37
C GLN A 564 2.56 35.22 -26.12
N LEU A 565 3.87 35.45 -26.29
CA LEU A 565 4.79 34.47 -26.86
C LEU A 565 4.76 33.12 -26.12
N VAL A 566 4.70 33.15 -24.79
CA VAL A 566 4.62 31.93 -23.97
C VAL A 566 3.27 31.24 -24.16
N VAL A 567 2.19 32.01 -24.32
CA VAL A 567 0.86 31.47 -24.62
C VAL A 567 0.84 30.80 -26.01
N ASP A 568 1.48 31.40 -27.00
CA ASP A 568 1.46 30.93 -28.39
C ASP A 568 2.35 29.69 -28.61
N GLU A 569 3.50 29.62 -27.95
CA GLU A 569 4.49 28.55 -28.15
C GLU A 569 4.46 27.46 -27.05
N GLY A 570 4.03 27.83 -25.85
CA GLY A 570 3.98 26.93 -24.69
C GLY A 570 3.00 25.78 -24.85
N LYS A 571 3.28 24.67 -24.17
CA LYS A 571 2.45 23.46 -24.17
C LYS A 571 1.90 23.14 -22.80
N ALA A 572 0.67 22.64 -22.75
CA ALA A 572 -0.01 22.22 -21.54
C ALA A 572 -0.33 20.72 -21.58
N PRO A 573 -0.24 20.02 -20.43
CA PRO A 573 -0.68 18.62 -20.35
C PRO A 573 -2.19 18.52 -20.47
N ARG A 574 -2.67 17.47 -21.14
CA ARG A 574 -4.09 17.17 -21.31
C ARG A 574 -4.39 15.81 -20.72
N LEU A 575 -5.41 15.75 -19.87
CA LEU A 575 -5.84 14.53 -19.20
C LEU A 575 -7.21 14.11 -19.72
N ALA A 576 -7.42 12.81 -19.89
CA ALA A 576 -8.72 12.22 -20.16
C ALA A 576 -8.93 10.94 -19.33
N LEU A 577 -10.10 10.82 -18.71
CA LEU A 577 -10.64 9.60 -18.11
C LEU A 577 -11.76 9.08 -19.01
N LEU A 578 -11.73 7.79 -19.32
CA LEU A 578 -12.67 7.15 -20.25
C LEU A 578 -13.38 5.99 -19.56
N ALA A 579 -14.67 5.86 -19.81
CA ALA A 579 -15.46 4.70 -19.41
C ALA A 579 -16.60 4.45 -20.42
N PRO A 580 -17.03 3.19 -20.66
CA PRO A 580 -18.14 2.93 -21.57
C PRO A 580 -19.44 3.57 -21.07
N ALA A 581 -20.24 4.12 -21.97
CA ALA A 581 -21.60 4.55 -21.70
C ALA A 581 -22.52 3.32 -21.76
N ARG A 582 -22.92 2.80 -20.60
CA ARG A 582 -23.74 1.59 -20.49
C ARG A 582 -25.25 1.90 -20.48
N ASP A 583 -25.67 2.89 -19.70
CA ASP A 583 -27.09 3.26 -19.57
C ASP A 583 -27.24 4.79 -19.57
N LYS A 584 -27.75 5.32 -20.69
CA LYS A 584 -27.91 6.75 -20.92
C LYS A 584 -28.95 7.39 -20.00
N GLU A 585 -30.01 6.67 -19.62
CA GLU A 585 -31.03 7.19 -18.72
C GLU A 585 -30.51 7.27 -17.28
N LYS A 586 -29.66 6.32 -16.87
CA LYS A 586 -28.94 6.39 -15.60
C LYS A 586 -27.93 7.53 -15.57
N LEU A 587 -27.11 7.71 -16.62
CA LEU A 587 -26.20 8.87 -16.71
C LEU A 587 -26.94 10.21 -16.63
N LYS A 588 -28.09 10.32 -17.31
CA LYS A 588 -28.94 11.51 -17.26
C LYS A 588 -29.54 11.72 -15.86
N SER A 589 -30.04 10.66 -15.23
CA SER A 589 -30.62 10.72 -13.88
C SER A 589 -29.57 11.13 -12.85
N SER A 590 -28.35 10.60 -12.98
CA SER A 590 -27.19 11.00 -12.18
C SER A 590 -26.96 12.50 -12.24
N TRP A 591 -26.87 13.08 -13.45
CA TRP A 591 -26.66 14.51 -13.62
C TRP A 591 -27.77 15.35 -12.99
N VAL A 592 -29.03 14.95 -13.15
CA VAL A 592 -30.18 15.65 -12.55
C VAL A 592 -30.08 15.66 -11.02
N ASN A 593 -29.70 14.54 -10.41
CA ASN A 593 -29.55 14.43 -8.96
C ASN A 593 -28.37 15.27 -8.46
N ILE A 594 -27.22 15.22 -9.16
CA ILE A 594 -26.03 16.03 -8.83
C ILE A 594 -26.37 17.53 -8.92
N ASP A 595 -26.98 17.98 -10.01
CA ASP A 595 -27.35 19.39 -10.20
C ASP A 595 -28.34 19.86 -9.12
N LYS A 596 -29.35 19.04 -8.80
CA LYS A 596 -30.31 19.34 -7.74
C LYS A 596 -29.64 19.46 -6.36
N ALA A 597 -28.74 18.53 -6.03
CA ALA A 597 -28.00 18.55 -4.78
C ALA A 597 -27.10 19.78 -4.65
N LEU A 598 -26.30 20.08 -5.69
CA LEU A 598 -25.39 21.23 -5.69
C LEU A 598 -26.14 22.56 -5.62
N ASN A 599 -27.25 22.70 -6.35
CA ASN A 599 -28.11 23.89 -6.25
C ASN A 599 -28.67 24.07 -4.83
N GLY A 600 -29.03 22.97 -4.15
CA GLY A 600 -29.46 23.00 -2.76
C GLY A 600 -28.36 23.51 -1.81
N ILE A 601 -27.16 22.96 -1.94
CA ILE A 601 -26.00 23.36 -1.12
C ILE A 601 -25.61 24.83 -1.36
N LEU A 602 -25.53 25.26 -2.62
CA LEU A 602 -25.20 26.64 -2.98
C LEU A 602 -26.25 27.63 -2.45
N LYS A 603 -27.53 27.26 -2.45
CA LYS A 603 -28.59 28.07 -1.86
C LYS A 603 -28.38 28.24 -0.36
N ILE A 604 -28.05 27.17 0.36
CA ILE A 604 -27.76 27.23 1.80
C ILE A 604 -26.54 28.12 2.06
N MET A 605 -25.45 27.96 1.30
CA MET A 605 -24.27 28.82 1.44
C MET A 605 -24.61 30.28 1.16
N SER A 606 -25.41 30.56 0.12
CA SER A 606 -25.85 31.93 -0.20
C SER A 606 -26.66 32.57 0.92
N GLU A 607 -27.53 31.79 1.58
CA GLU A 607 -28.29 32.24 2.74
C GLU A 607 -27.38 32.50 3.95
N MET A 608 -26.32 31.70 4.15
CA MET A 608 -25.37 31.86 5.26
C MET A 608 -24.41 33.04 5.06
N THR A 609 -23.89 33.25 3.84
CA THR A 609 -22.94 34.33 3.56
C THR A 609 -23.62 35.66 3.27
N GLY A 610 -24.92 35.65 2.97
CA GLY A 610 -25.65 36.83 2.50
C GLY A 610 -25.30 37.24 1.07
N GLU A 611 -24.47 36.45 0.37
CA GLU A 611 -24.08 36.67 -1.01
C GLU A 611 -24.84 35.72 -1.93
N ASN A 612 -25.37 36.22 -3.05
CA ASN A 612 -25.97 35.34 -4.05
C ASN A 612 -24.87 34.58 -4.78
N ILE A 613 -24.76 33.27 -4.56
CA ILE A 613 -23.81 32.38 -5.26
C ILE A 613 -24.58 31.64 -6.36
N PRO A 614 -24.67 32.20 -7.59
CA PRO A 614 -25.41 31.55 -8.66
C PRO A 614 -24.69 30.27 -9.11
N MET A 615 -25.44 29.19 -9.31
CA MET A 615 -24.94 28.03 -10.03
C MET A 615 -24.61 28.44 -11.46
N GLN A 616 -23.37 28.22 -11.87
CA GLN A 616 -22.98 28.43 -13.26
C GLN A 616 -23.76 27.45 -14.13
N LYS A 617 -24.22 27.88 -15.30
CA LYS A 617 -24.81 26.96 -16.29
C LYS A 617 -23.70 26.41 -17.16
N PRO A 618 -23.61 25.09 -17.36
CA PRO A 618 -22.64 24.57 -18.29
C PRO A 618 -22.99 25.02 -19.71
N MET A 619 -21.98 25.38 -20.47
CA MET A 619 -22.08 25.49 -21.91
C MET A 619 -21.99 24.10 -22.52
N SER A 620 -22.48 23.95 -23.75
CA SER A 620 -22.35 22.72 -24.51
C SER A 620 -21.92 22.97 -25.94
N SER A 621 -21.14 22.04 -26.49
CA SER A 621 -20.76 21.98 -27.89
C SER A 621 -20.94 20.57 -28.43
N GLU A 622 -21.11 20.42 -29.74
CA GLU A 622 -21.26 19.12 -30.39
C GLU A 622 -20.39 19.06 -31.65
N LYS A 623 -19.61 17.99 -31.79
CA LYS A 623 -18.76 17.75 -32.97
C LYS A 623 -18.53 16.25 -33.12
N ASN A 624 -18.68 15.72 -34.33
CA ASN A 624 -18.49 14.29 -34.62
C ASN A 624 -19.29 13.36 -33.67
N GLU A 625 -20.57 13.69 -33.42
CA GLU A 625 -21.47 12.95 -32.51
C GLU A 625 -21.04 12.95 -31.02
N LEU A 626 -19.93 13.60 -30.70
CA LEU A 626 -19.48 13.85 -29.34
C LEU A 626 -20.14 15.13 -28.82
N LYS A 627 -20.96 14.98 -27.79
CA LYS A 627 -21.55 16.10 -27.06
C LYS A 627 -20.70 16.41 -25.82
N THR A 628 -20.25 17.65 -25.71
CA THR A 628 -19.35 18.11 -24.65
C THR A 628 -20.03 19.18 -23.81
N TRP A 629 -19.94 19.07 -22.50
CA TRP A 629 -20.39 20.06 -21.52
C TRP A 629 -19.21 20.58 -20.70
N PHE A 630 -19.21 21.87 -20.40
CA PHE A 630 -18.13 22.53 -19.67
C PHE A 630 -18.61 23.81 -19.01
N PHE A 631 -17.94 24.25 -17.95
CA PHE A 631 -18.18 25.56 -17.34
C PHE A 631 -17.18 26.58 -17.89
N PRO A 632 -17.63 27.73 -18.41
CA PRO A 632 -16.72 28.74 -18.91
C PRO A 632 -16.02 29.44 -17.74
N PHE A 633 -14.70 29.60 -17.85
CA PHE A 633 -13.91 30.43 -16.95
C PHE A 633 -12.98 31.34 -17.78
N PRO A 634 -12.48 32.44 -17.21
CA PRO A 634 -11.53 33.30 -17.89
C PRO A 634 -10.34 32.49 -18.43
N PHE A 635 -9.87 32.79 -19.64
CA PHE A 635 -8.69 32.16 -20.25
C PHE A 635 -8.87 30.72 -20.73
N GLN A 636 -10.10 30.22 -20.83
CA GLN A 636 -10.39 28.93 -21.43
C GLN A 636 -9.95 28.84 -22.91
N SER A 637 -9.46 27.68 -23.30
CA SER A 637 -9.26 27.27 -24.72
C SER A 637 -9.89 25.90 -24.93
N ASP A 638 -9.93 25.41 -26.17
CA ASP A 638 -10.39 24.03 -26.42
C ASP A 638 -9.42 22.99 -25.83
N ASP A 639 -8.16 23.34 -25.61
CA ASP A 639 -7.15 22.50 -24.95
C ASP A 639 -7.04 22.72 -23.43
N PHE A 640 -7.74 23.72 -22.89
CA PHE A 640 -7.71 24.06 -21.47
C PHE A 640 -9.10 24.38 -20.96
N VAL A 641 -9.87 23.33 -20.68
CA VAL A 641 -11.21 23.40 -20.13
C VAL A 641 -11.64 22.06 -19.53
N LEU A 642 -12.00 22.08 -18.24
CA LEU A 642 -12.64 20.93 -17.60
C LEU A 642 -13.98 20.65 -18.28
N ASN A 643 -14.11 19.46 -18.83
CA ASN A 643 -15.26 19.07 -19.61
C ASN A 643 -15.64 17.62 -19.37
N VAL A 644 -16.94 17.35 -19.54
CA VAL A 644 -17.48 16.00 -19.70
C VAL A 644 -17.97 15.88 -21.12
N SER A 645 -17.53 14.84 -21.83
CA SER A 645 -18.00 14.55 -23.17
C SER A 645 -18.66 13.17 -23.21
N VAL A 646 -19.67 13.00 -24.06
CA VAL A 646 -20.39 11.74 -24.20
C VAL A 646 -20.69 11.50 -25.67
N ASP A 647 -20.42 10.30 -26.16
CA ASP A 647 -20.87 9.79 -27.46
C ASP A 647 -21.84 8.60 -27.25
N GLU A 648 -22.14 7.82 -28.30
CA GLU A 648 -23.03 6.67 -28.17
C GLU A 648 -22.49 5.58 -27.23
N LYS A 649 -21.16 5.40 -27.19
CA LYS A 649 -20.46 4.26 -26.59
C LYS A 649 -19.65 4.63 -25.35
N ASN A 650 -19.27 5.89 -25.18
CA ASN A 650 -18.25 6.31 -24.23
C ASN A 650 -18.64 7.60 -23.49
N VAL A 651 -18.19 7.69 -22.25
CA VAL A 651 -18.16 8.89 -21.43
C VAL A 651 -16.70 9.28 -21.20
N TYR A 652 -16.43 10.58 -21.26
CA TYR A 652 -15.12 11.16 -21.07
C TYR A 652 -15.19 12.26 -20.01
N ALA A 653 -14.23 12.29 -19.09
CA ALA A 653 -13.95 13.46 -18.26
C ALA A 653 -12.54 13.95 -18.59
N SER A 654 -12.38 15.21 -18.97
CA SER A 654 -11.12 15.70 -19.52
C SER A 654 -10.83 17.16 -19.20
N THR A 655 -9.56 17.55 -19.34
CA THR A 655 -9.09 18.94 -19.31
C THR A 655 -9.04 19.58 -20.71
N SER A 656 -9.34 18.85 -21.79
CA SER A 656 -9.31 19.36 -23.17
C SER A 656 -10.42 18.76 -24.03
N LYS A 657 -11.16 19.60 -24.76
CA LYS A 657 -12.17 19.16 -25.74
C LYS A 657 -11.52 18.62 -27.00
N SER A 658 -10.50 19.29 -27.52
CA SER A 658 -9.75 18.87 -28.70
C SER A 658 -9.12 17.51 -28.51
N PHE A 659 -8.59 17.24 -27.30
CA PHE A 659 -8.02 15.94 -26.98
C PHE A 659 -9.08 14.84 -27.02
N VAL A 660 -10.22 15.02 -26.36
CA VAL A 660 -11.30 14.02 -26.39
C VAL A 660 -11.84 13.79 -27.80
N GLN A 661 -11.96 14.85 -28.62
CA GLN A 661 -12.34 14.73 -30.03
C GLN A 661 -11.33 13.86 -30.81
N ALA A 662 -10.03 14.04 -30.58
CA ALA A 662 -8.98 13.23 -31.21
C ALA A 662 -9.02 11.78 -30.72
N LEU A 663 -9.24 11.55 -29.42
CA LEU A 663 -9.38 10.20 -28.85
C LEU A 663 -10.60 9.47 -29.41
N SER A 664 -11.76 10.14 -29.47
CA SER A 664 -12.99 9.59 -30.06
C SER A 664 -12.79 9.22 -31.53
N ALA A 665 -12.11 10.06 -32.32
CA ALA A 665 -11.77 9.76 -33.70
C ALA A 665 -10.85 8.52 -33.84
N ARG A 666 -9.79 8.42 -33.04
CA ARG A 666 -8.89 7.25 -33.03
C ARG A 666 -9.62 5.95 -32.68
N MET A 667 -10.58 6.01 -31.75
CA MET A 667 -11.39 4.85 -31.39
C MET A 667 -12.41 4.46 -32.46
N ALA A 668 -12.91 5.41 -33.24
CA ALA A 668 -13.80 5.12 -34.37
C ALA A 668 -13.08 4.36 -35.51
N GLU A 669 -11.77 4.61 -35.67
CA GLU A 669 -10.92 3.95 -36.67
C GLU A 669 -10.37 2.60 -36.19
N GLY A 670 -10.16 2.44 -34.88
CA GLY A 670 -9.61 1.24 -34.26
C GLY A 670 -10.65 0.13 -34.05
N GLN A 671 -10.19 -1.13 -34.11
CA GLN A 671 -10.96 -2.28 -33.63
C GLN A 671 -10.37 -2.75 -32.29
N PRO A 672 -11.20 -3.13 -31.30
CA PRO A 672 -10.71 -3.76 -30.08
C PRO A 672 -9.87 -4.99 -30.40
N ASP A 673 -8.68 -5.09 -29.80
CA ASP A 673 -7.83 -6.27 -29.91
C ASP A 673 -8.33 -7.35 -28.91
N PRO A 674 -8.84 -8.50 -29.38
CA PRO A 674 -9.29 -9.58 -28.50
C PRO A 674 -8.19 -10.15 -27.59
N ALA A 675 -6.91 -9.94 -27.93
CA ALA A 675 -5.76 -10.35 -27.14
C ALA A 675 -5.37 -9.34 -26.05
N ALA A 676 -5.87 -8.09 -26.11
CA ALA A 676 -5.53 -7.03 -25.16
C ALA A 676 -6.27 -7.18 -23.82
N LYS A 677 -6.01 -8.28 -23.12
CA LYS A 677 -6.62 -8.65 -21.83
C LYS A 677 -5.75 -8.24 -20.63
N GLY A 678 -6.35 -8.27 -19.44
CA GLY A 678 -5.69 -7.95 -18.17
C GLY A 678 -5.78 -6.47 -17.78
N ALA A 679 -4.83 -5.98 -16.99
CA ALA A 679 -4.63 -4.54 -16.72
C ALA A 679 -3.26 -4.09 -17.23
N TYR A 680 -3.18 -2.89 -17.83
CA TYR A 680 -1.96 -2.38 -18.43
C TYR A 680 -1.74 -0.91 -18.10
N PHE A 681 -0.49 -0.53 -17.89
CA PHE A 681 -0.08 0.86 -17.86
C PHE A 681 1.25 1.09 -18.58
N LYS A 682 1.45 2.32 -19.06
CA LYS A 682 2.68 2.82 -19.67
C LYS A 682 2.90 4.27 -19.26
N VAL A 683 4.15 4.61 -18.95
CA VAL A 683 4.66 5.97 -18.82
C VAL A 683 5.82 6.14 -19.79
N ASP A 684 5.79 7.18 -20.62
CA ASP A 684 6.79 7.48 -21.65
C ASP A 684 7.66 8.66 -21.22
N PHE A 685 8.85 8.37 -20.69
CA PHE A 685 9.75 9.41 -20.23
C PHE A 685 10.42 10.17 -21.38
N THR A 686 10.42 9.62 -22.60
CA THR A 686 10.90 10.35 -23.78
C THR A 686 9.97 11.53 -24.07
N ALA A 687 8.65 11.29 -24.05
CA ALA A 687 7.67 12.35 -24.23
C ALA A 687 7.77 13.44 -23.15
N LEU A 688 8.04 13.07 -21.90
CA LEU A 688 8.26 14.02 -20.81
C LEU A 688 9.54 14.84 -21.01
N ASN A 689 10.64 14.18 -21.40
CA ASN A 689 11.91 14.84 -21.64
C ASN A 689 11.82 15.85 -22.80
N ASP A 690 11.16 15.46 -23.90
CA ASP A 690 10.91 16.35 -25.04
C ASP A 690 10.06 17.55 -24.63
N TYR A 691 9.02 17.34 -23.81
CA TYR A 691 8.16 18.40 -23.30
C TYR A 691 8.93 19.42 -22.44
N ILE A 692 9.76 18.95 -21.49
CA ILE A 692 10.51 19.86 -20.62
C ILE A 692 11.61 20.58 -21.41
N ASN A 693 12.32 19.89 -22.32
CA ASN A 693 13.31 20.55 -23.18
C ASN A 693 12.68 21.62 -24.08
N GLY A 694 11.46 21.38 -24.58
CA GLY A 694 10.69 22.39 -25.31
C GLY A 694 10.47 23.66 -24.47
N TRP A 695 10.05 23.49 -23.21
CA TRP A 695 9.88 24.61 -22.27
C TRP A 695 11.18 25.34 -21.96
N LEU A 696 12.27 24.63 -21.66
CA LEU A 696 13.56 25.26 -21.39
C LEU A 696 14.08 26.05 -22.59
N LYS A 697 13.92 25.50 -23.80
CA LYS A 697 14.31 26.18 -25.04
C LYS A 697 13.50 27.46 -25.27
N LEU A 698 12.18 27.40 -25.09
CA LEU A 698 11.29 28.56 -25.22
C LEU A 698 11.71 29.69 -24.27
N LEU A 699 11.99 29.35 -23.00
CA LEU A 699 12.43 30.31 -21.99
C LEU A 699 13.81 30.90 -22.29
N GLU A 700 14.76 30.08 -22.73
CA GLU A 700 16.14 30.52 -23.05
C GLU A 700 16.19 31.45 -24.27
N GLU A 701 15.55 31.05 -25.38
CA GLU A 701 15.59 31.80 -26.64
C GLU A 701 14.88 33.15 -26.53
N ASN A 702 13.93 33.28 -25.60
CA ASN A 702 13.06 34.44 -25.48
C ASN A 702 13.08 35.11 -24.09
N LYS A 703 14.13 34.86 -23.30
CA LYS A 703 14.24 35.32 -21.91
C LYS A 703 13.94 36.81 -21.69
N ASP A 704 14.38 37.68 -22.60
CA ASP A 704 14.23 39.12 -22.45
C ASP A 704 12.77 39.56 -22.68
N GLU A 705 12.07 38.90 -23.62
CA GLU A 705 10.64 39.12 -23.87
C GLU A 705 9.76 38.51 -22.76
N ILE A 706 10.23 37.42 -22.15
CA ILE A 706 9.47 36.67 -21.15
C ILE A 706 9.61 37.27 -19.75
N PHE A 707 10.85 37.51 -19.31
CA PHE A 707 11.16 37.99 -17.97
C PHE A 707 11.35 39.51 -17.90
N GLY A 708 11.56 40.17 -19.05
CA GLY A 708 11.97 41.57 -19.17
C GLY A 708 13.49 41.71 -19.34
N GLU A 709 13.91 42.72 -20.10
CA GLU A 709 15.33 43.09 -20.23
C GLU A 709 15.94 43.35 -18.84
N ASP A 710 17.14 42.80 -18.60
CA ASP A 710 17.90 42.92 -17.35
C ASP A 710 17.12 42.47 -16.08
N SER A 711 16.14 41.57 -16.24
CA SER A 711 15.37 41.04 -15.13
C SER A 711 16.20 40.05 -14.29
N PRO A 712 16.27 40.19 -12.96
CA PRO A 712 16.92 39.22 -12.10
C PRO A 712 16.39 37.79 -12.29
N ALA A 713 15.11 37.64 -12.64
CA ALA A 713 14.52 36.33 -12.91
C ALA A 713 15.10 35.65 -14.18
N ALA A 714 15.53 36.44 -15.17
CA ALA A 714 16.22 35.91 -16.35
C ALA A 714 17.65 35.46 -16.00
N GLU A 715 18.32 36.21 -15.12
CA GLU A 715 19.66 35.85 -14.62
C GLU A 715 19.58 34.57 -13.77
N ASP A 716 18.68 34.51 -12.80
CA ASP A 716 18.42 33.31 -11.97
C ASP A 716 18.09 32.08 -12.86
N PHE A 717 17.24 32.25 -13.88
CA PHE A 717 16.93 31.16 -14.81
C PHE A 717 18.16 30.68 -15.57
N LEU A 718 19.01 31.58 -16.06
CA LEU A 718 20.22 31.21 -16.79
C LEU A 718 21.29 30.58 -15.89
N GLU A 719 21.35 30.97 -14.62
CA GLU A 719 22.22 30.34 -13.63
C GLU A 719 21.79 28.90 -13.33
N GLU A 720 20.49 28.63 -13.26
CA GLU A 720 19.92 27.30 -12.98
C GLU A 720 19.77 26.41 -14.22
N LEU A 721 19.71 27.00 -15.42
CA LEU A 721 19.49 26.27 -16.68
C LEU A 721 20.49 25.12 -16.92
N PRO A 722 21.81 25.27 -16.66
CA PRO A 722 22.76 24.17 -16.76
C PRO A 722 22.39 22.98 -15.86
N ILE A 723 21.98 23.24 -14.62
CA ILE A 723 21.56 22.21 -13.65
C ILE A 723 20.29 21.52 -14.17
N ALA A 724 19.30 22.28 -14.61
CA ALA A 724 18.07 21.71 -15.18
C ALA A 724 18.36 20.81 -16.39
N ARG A 725 19.26 21.21 -17.29
CA ARG A 725 19.66 20.40 -18.46
C ARG A 725 20.44 19.16 -18.05
N GLN A 726 21.29 19.24 -17.03
CA GLN A 726 22.02 18.11 -16.48
C GLN A 726 21.07 17.07 -15.86
N VAL A 727 20.09 17.53 -15.08
CA VAL A 727 19.03 16.68 -14.51
C VAL A 727 18.25 15.98 -15.62
N LEU A 728 17.81 16.71 -16.65
CA LEU A 728 17.08 16.12 -17.78
C LEU A 728 17.89 15.14 -18.61
N ALA A 729 19.18 15.42 -18.83
CA ALA A 729 20.07 14.50 -19.51
C ALA A 729 20.23 13.19 -18.71
N ALA A 730 20.34 13.30 -17.38
CA ALA A 730 20.39 12.14 -16.49
C ALA A 730 19.12 11.29 -16.56
N PHE A 731 17.94 11.89 -16.42
CA PHE A 731 16.67 11.18 -16.54
C PHE A 731 16.38 10.67 -17.96
N GLY A 732 17.02 11.26 -18.97
CA GLY A 732 16.92 10.83 -20.37
C GLY A 732 17.47 9.43 -20.66
N GLU A 733 18.23 8.85 -19.73
CA GLU A 733 18.62 7.43 -19.80
C GLU A 733 17.44 6.48 -19.62
N LEU A 734 16.32 6.93 -19.06
CA LEU A 734 15.11 6.15 -18.94
C LEU A 734 14.14 6.50 -20.08
N LYS A 735 13.70 5.49 -20.82
CA LYS A 735 12.73 5.66 -21.92
C LYS A 735 11.30 5.63 -21.43
N GLY A 736 11.02 4.83 -20.40
CA GLY A 736 9.67 4.70 -19.86
C GLY A 736 9.53 3.54 -18.88
N ILE A 737 8.32 3.39 -18.36
CA ILE A 737 7.93 2.27 -17.50
C ILE A 737 6.64 1.69 -18.07
N SER A 738 6.57 0.37 -18.21
CA SER A 738 5.33 -0.31 -18.50
C SER A 738 5.05 -1.42 -17.50
N GLY A 739 3.76 -1.69 -17.27
CA GLY A 739 3.32 -2.79 -16.44
C GLY A 739 2.13 -3.51 -17.06
N HIS A 740 2.11 -4.83 -16.95
CA HIS A 740 1.04 -5.68 -17.45
C HIS A 740 0.72 -6.79 -16.46
N LEU A 741 -0.52 -6.79 -15.98
CA LEU A 741 -1.10 -7.87 -15.19
C LEU A 741 -2.07 -8.65 -16.06
N ARG A 742 -1.93 -9.98 -16.13
CA ARG A 742 -2.73 -10.84 -17.03
C ARG A 742 -2.80 -12.27 -16.52
N LYS A 743 -3.64 -13.09 -17.14
CA LYS A 743 -3.63 -14.56 -16.95
C LYS A 743 -2.94 -15.23 -18.13
N GLU A 744 -2.03 -16.16 -17.85
CA GLU A 744 -1.44 -17.07 -18.83
C GLU A 744 -1.61 -18.50 -18.33
N GLY A 745 -2.27 -19.38 -19.10
CA GLY A 745 -2.53 -20.76 -18.69
C GLY A 745 -3.36 -20.88 -17.40
N GLY A 746 -4.19 -19.87 -17.08
CA GLY A 746 -4.99 -19.82 -15.85
C GLY A 746 -4.23 -19.32 -14.61
N VAL A 747 -2.94 -19.00 -14.73
CA VAL A 747 -2.10 -18.47 -13.65
C VAL A 747 -1.90 -16.98 -13.84
N LEU A 748 -1.92 -16.21 -12.75
CA LEU A 748 -1.64 -14.78 -12.78
C LEU A 748 -0.18 -14.55 -13.22
N ARG A 749 0.03 -13.56 -14.08
CA ARG A 749 1.33 -13.06 -14.52
C ARG A 749 1.36 -11.54 -14.37
N SER A 750 2.44 -11.05 -13.78
CA SER A 750 2.75 -9.63 -13.76
C SER A 750 4.08 -9.39 -14.45
N SER A 751 4.17 -8.31 -15.20
CA SER A 751 5.42 -7.86 -15.82
C SER A 751 5.56 -6.38 -15.55
N ILE A 752 6.72 -5.94 -15.10
CA ILE A 752 7.13 -4.54 -15.02
C ILE A 752 8.41 -4.39 -15.82
N HIS A 753 8.46 -3.41 -16.72
CA HIS A 753 9.65 -3.11 -17.50
C HIS A 753 9.97 -1.63 -17.35
N ILE A 754 11.10 -1.33 -16.72
CA ILE A 754 11.73 -0.01 -16.74
C ILE A 754 12.68 -0.02 -17.94
N GLU A 755 12.28 0.67 -19.00
CA GLU A 755 13.03 0.75 -20.24
C GLU A 755 14.17 1.77 -20.11
N ALA A 756 15.37 1.35 -20.48
CA ALA A 756 16.53 2.23 -20.56
C ALA A 756 16.92 2.52 -22.02
N GLY A 757 17.44 3.72 -22.27
CA GLY A 757 18.16 4.08 -23.49
C GLY A 757 19.60 3.61 -23.41
N ASN A 758 20.09 2.98 -24.49
CA ASN A 758 21.51 2.69 -24.65
C ASN A 758 22.30 3.96 -24.96
#